data_AF-A0ABD2MGK7-F1
#
_entry.id   AF-A0ABD2MGK7-F1
#
_cell.length_a   1.000
_cell.length_b   1.000
_cell.length_c   1.000
_cell.angle_alpha   90.00
_cell.angle_beta   90.00
_cell.angle_gamma   90.00
#
_symmetry.space_group_name_H-M   'P 1'
#
loop_
_entity.id
_entity.type
_entity.pdbx_description
1 polymer ?
#
loop_
_entity_poly.entity_id
_entity_poly.type
_entity_poly.pdbx_seq_one_letter_code
_entity_poly.pdbx_strand_id
1 'polypeptide(L)'
;MRIMSNLKAGSQNNRKKVQVSMVICEPEEKRHRSGVNALQIDPVLDRLYSAGRDSIIRVFEHERYIHGMEHHTDWVNDIVLCCGGRNLISASSDTTVKVWNAHKGFCMSTLRTHRDYVKALAYAKDREQVASAGLDKSIYLWDINTLTALTASNNTVTTSSLIGSKESIYSLAMNPSGSIIVSGSTEKALRFWDPRTCAKLFKLKGHSDNVKALVVSRDGTQCVSGSSDGTIKVWNLGGQRCIQTIRIHSDSVWALLATDNFNYIISGGRDKRVIMTELKNPQNSVTVCVEQAPILKLCFTADQQAVWVSTSDSNIRCWKLPTDKNFREELPMSDKPVSLIPGGAAIRQAAVLNDKRHILTKDANDNVALYDVLQAKKVEDIGQVNFQEEIKNRFKMIYIPNWFNVDLKTGMLTIHLGQDEVDCFSAWVSARDAGIKDCPEPDSKVNYGKLLLQALLEHWRGVVPESENKIYFTVPTHTPLILSEIGGRTLYRVPVGEAGGDTENALLNETVPSWVTSIIEDNCNGKFIKIQFYLQPHSSVPVHLLKQDRLKKPERLVANDFIQCRKVAEHILEKLLGDGNASSPGADGDPSLPSSNGYNVDHIELSCNEQVLDPYMDLRTVKHFIWKSSSDLILSYRIIAK
;
A
#
# COMPACT_ATOMS: atom_id res chain seq x y z
N MET A 1 -1.82 42.42 -25.18
CA MET A 1 -1.12 41.80 -26.32
C MET A 1 -0.39 40.57 -25.77
N ARG A 2 -1.05 39.41 -25.77
CA ARG A 2 -0.53 38.14 -25.22
C ARG A 2 0.42 37.53 -26.25
N ILE A 3 1.69 37.38 -25.90
CA ILE A 3 2.67 36.66 -26.72
C ILE A 3 2.45 35.17 -26.49
N MET A 4 1.87 34.50 -27.49
CA MET A 4 1.87 33.05 -27.61
C MET A 4 3.28 32.59 -27.97
N SER A 5 3.96 31.89 -27.06
CA SER A 5 5.14 31.10 -27.41
C SER A 5 4.72 29.65 -27.63
N ASN A 6 4.54 29.29 -28.90
CA ASN A 6 4.46 27.91 -29.38
C ASN A 6 5.76 27.17 -29.06
N LEU A 7 5.76 26.35 -28.01
CA LEU A 7 6.76 25.29 -27.84
C LEU A 7 6.20 24.02 -28.49
N LYS A 8 6.77 23.74 -29.67
CA LYS A 8 6.56 22.52 -30.45
C LYS A 8 6.77 21.27 -29.60
N ALA A 9 5.82 20.34 -29.74
CA ALA A 9 5.91 18.96 -29.34
C ALA A 9 7.23 18.32 -29.79
N GLY A 10 7.99 17.81 -28.83
CA GLY A 10 9.32 17.26 -29.07
C GLY A 10 9.99 16.72 -27.81
N SER A 11 9.25 15.96 -26.99
CA SER A 11 9.78 14.91 -26.10
C SER A 11 8.59 14.20 -25.46
N GLN A 12 8.21 13.03 -25.96
CA GLN A 12 7.51 12.06 -25.12
C GLN A 12 8.53 11.59 -24.07
N ASN A 13 8.69 12.38 -23.01
CA ASN A 13 9.30 11.89 -21.79
C ASN A 13 8.38 10.76 -21.30
N ASN A 14 8.95 9.56 -21.14
CA ASN A 14 8.37 8.45 -20.37
C ASN A 14 8.13 8.91 -18.91
N ARG A 15 7.17 9.81 -18.68
CA ARG A 15 6.66 10.08 -17.35
C ARG A 15 6.00 8.79 -16.89
N LYS A 16 6.56 8.20 -15.84
CA LYS A 16 5.95 7.04 -15.19
C LYS A 16 4.51 7.40 -14.85
N LYS A 17 3.59 6.48 -15.14
CA LYS A 17 2.17 6.63 -14.79
C LYS A 17 2.07 6.91 -13.28
N VAL A 18 1.19 7.84 -12.93
CA VAL A 18 0.88 8.21 -11.55
C VAL A 18 -0.43 7.53 -11.15
N GLN A 19 -0.40 6.83 -10.01
CA GLN A 19 -1.55 6.21 -9.39
C GLN A 19 -2.04 7.08 -8.22
N VAL A 20 -3.37 7.07 -8.01
CA VAL A 20 -4.02 7.70 -6.87
C VAL A 20 -4.32 6.61 -5.85
N SER A 21 -3.99 6.82 -4.58
CA SER A 21 -4.22 5.83 -3.53
C SER A 21 -4.85 6.47 -2.31
N MET A 22 -5.60 5.68 -1.55
CA MET A 22 -6.15 6.10 -0.26
C MET A 22 -5.97 5.01 0.79
N VAL A 23 -6.00 5.40 2.06
CA VAL A 23 -5.96 4.46 3.19
C VAL A 23 -7.25 4.56 3.98
N ILE A 24 -7.92 3.43 4.21
CA ILE A 24 -9.09 3.36 5.09
C ILE A 24 -8.58 3.10 6.51
N CYS A 25 -8.56 4.16 7.33
CA CYS A 25 -8.07 4.15 8.71
C CYS A 25 -8.94 5.02 9.62
N GLU A 26 -8.71 4.90 10.92
CA GLU A 26 -9.27 5.82 11.91
C GLU A 26 -8.53 7.17 11.86
N PRO A 27 -9.10 8.26 12.43
CA PRO A 27 -8.43 9.56 12.49
C PRO A 27 -7.09 9.55 13.23
N GLU A 28 -6.95 8.67 14.23
CA GLU A 28 -5.75 8.56 15.05
C GLU A 28 -5.41 7.10 15.35
N GLU A 29 -4.40 6.56 14.67
CA GLU A 29 -3.94 5.18 14.85
C GLU A 29 -2.92 5.10 16.01
N LYS A 30 -3.40 5.09 17.26
CA LYS A 30 -2.55 5.12 18.48
C LYS A 30 -1.62 3.92 18.64
N ARG A 31 -1.98 2.78 18.06
CA ARG A 31 -1.23 1.52 18.17
C ARG A 31 -0.67 1.13 16.81
N HIS A 32 0.50 0.49 16.82
CA HIS A 32 1.08 -0.06 15.59
C HIS A 32 0.13 -1.07 14.94
N ARG A 33 -0.14 -0.94 13.64
CA ARG A 33 -0.98 -1.87 12.87
C ARG A 33 -0.17 -2.94 12.15
N SER A 34 1.15 -2.94 12.29
CA SER A 34 2.07 -3.92 11.73
C SER A 34 3.34 -3.98 12.58
N GLY A 35 4.31 -4.82 12.19
CA GLY A 35 5.57 -4.98 12.92
C GLY A 35 6.38 -3.68 13.02
N VAL A 36 7.28 -3.60 14.00
CA VAL A 36 8.09 -2.40 14.25
C VAL A 36 9.53 -2.67 13.81
N ASN A 37 10.04 -1.91 12.84
CA ASN A 37 11.35 -2.17 12.24
C ASN A 37 12.52 -1.55 13.01
N ALA A 38 12.30 -0.44 13.71
CA ALA A 38 13.35 0.26 14.43
C ALA A 38 12.82 1.00 15.65
N LEU A 39 13.72 1.21 16.62
CA LEU A 39 13.46 1.85 17.90
C LEU A 39 14.61 2.82 18.21
N GLN A 40 14.30 3.97 18.80
CA GLN A 40 15.26 4.93 19.33
C GLN A 40 14.73 5.51 20.65
N ILE A 41 15.60 5.68 21.63
CA ILE A 41 15.25 6.28 22.93
C ILE A 41 15.91 7.66 23.03
N ASP A 42 15.14 8.65 23.47
CA ASP A 42 15.70 9.90 23.98
C ASP A 42 15.91 9.75 25.49
N PRO A 43 17.16 9.66 25.99
CA PRO A 43 17.43 9.45 27.40
C PRO A 43 17.16 10.70 28.26
N VAL A 44 17.03 11.88 27.65
CA VAL A 44 16.80 13.13 28.39
C VAL A 44 15.32 13.31 28.68
N LEU A 45 14.46 13.02 27.70
CA LEU A 45 13.01 13.12 27.83
C LEU A 45 12.33 11.79 28.17
N ASP A 46 13.09 10.70 28.23
CA ASP A 46 12.60 9.32 28.38
C ASP A 46 11.49 8.95 27.38
N ARG A 47 11.72 9.35 26.11
CA ARG A 47 10.78 9.13 25.00
C ARG A 47 11.27 8.04 24.06
N LEU A 48 10.45 7.02 23.85
CA LEU A 48 10.68 5.96 22.89
C LEU A 48 10.03 6.31 21.55
N TYR A 49 10.84 6.39 20.51
CA TYR A 49 10.42 6.53 19.13
C TYR A 49 10.43 5.16 18.47
N SER A 50 9.36 4.84 17.76
CA SER A 50 9.17 3.53 17.14
C SER A 50 8.74 3.67 15.68
N ALA A 51 9.44 2.98 14.80
CA ALA A 51 9.23 3.03 13.35
C ALA A 51 8.40 1.82 12.89
N GLY A 52 7.13 2.06 12.58
CA GLY A 52 6.19 1.03 12.18
C GLY A 52 6.30 0.64 10.69
N ARG A 53 6.04 -0.64 10.40
CA ARG A 53 5.72 -1.12 9.04
C ARG A 53 4.37 -0.59 8.56
N ASP A 54 3.57 -0.02 9.44
CA ASP A 54 2.32 0.68 9.08
C ASP A 54 2.53 2.10 8.55
N SER A 55 3.78 2.46 8.22
CA SER A 55 4.24 3.78 7.71
C SER A 55 4.24 4.92 8.73
N ILE A 56 3.88 4.65 9.99
CA ILE A 56 3.76 5.67 11.03
C ILE A 56 4.91 5.53 12.03
N ILE A 57 5.51 6.67 12.40
CA ILE A 57 6.44 6.73 13.53
C ILE A 57 5.65 7.17 14.75
N ARG A 58 5.78 6.47 15.87
CA ARG A 58 5.06 6.80 17.12
C ARG A 58 6.01 7.13 18.24
N VAL A 59 5.63 8.11 19.05
CA VAL A 59 6.36 8.54 20.24
C VAL A 59 5.60 8.10 21.48
N PHE A 60 6.31 7.42 22.37
CA PHE A 60 5.80 6.93 23.65
C PHE A 60 6.64 7.50 24.79
N GLU A 61 5.99 7.77 25.92
CA GLU A 61 6.64 8.00 27.21
C GLU A 61 6.27 6.81 28.08
N HIS A 62 7.25 5.96 28.40
CA HIS A 62 7.02 4.63 28.97
C HIS A 62 6.04 3.80 28.10
N GLU A 63 4.80 3.62 28.54
CA GLU A 63 3.73 2.90 27.82
C GLU A 63 2.68 3.85 27.23
N ARG A 64 2.75 5.14 27.55
CA ARG A 64 1.78 6.14 27.15
C ARG A 64 2.08 6.66 25.76
N TYR A 65 1.10 6.54 24.87
CA TYR A 65 1.15 7.18 23.56
C TYR A 65 1.11 8.72 23.70
N ILE A 66 2.03 9.39 23.01
CA ILE A 66 2.09 10.86 22.95
C ILE A 66 1.47 11.38 21.65
N HIS A 67 2.07 11.02 20.50
CA HIS A 67 1.60 11.41 19.17
C HIS A 67 2.22 10.51 18.08
N GLY A 68 1.62 10.57 16.88
CA GLY A 68 2.09 9.93 15.67
C GLY A 68 2.68 10.94 14.69
N MET A 69 3.71 10.53 13.97
CA MET A 69 4.36 11.33 12.94
C MET A 69 4.09 10.67 11.59
N GLU A 70 3.10 11.21 10.87
CA GLU A 70 2.57 10.61 9.66
C GLU A 70 2.98 11.38 8.41
N HIS A 71 3.77 10.73 7.55
CA HIS A 71 4.09 11.29 6.23
C HIS A 71 4.58 10.22 5.26
N HIS A 72 5.27 9.19 5.77
CA HIS A 72 5.64 8.05 4.94
C HIS A 72 4.39 7.31 4.45
N THR A 73 4.52 6.62 3.31
CA THR A 73 3.44 5.87 2.66
C THR A 73 3.74 4.37 2.56
N ASP A 74 4.88 3.97 3.09
CA ASP A 74 5.36 2.60 3.14
C ASP A 74 6.20 2.41 4.42
N TRP A 75 6.69 1.20 4.65
CA TRP A 75 7.40 0.78 5.86
C TRP A 75 8.51 1.76 6.22
N VAL A 76 8.50 2.25 7.45
CA VAL A 76 9.66 2.96 8.00
C VAL A 76 10.65 1.91 8.44
N ASN A 77 11.79 1.82 7.74
CA ASN A 77 12.79 0.76 7.92
C ASN A 77 13.77 1.08 9.05
N ASP A 78 14.15 2.34 9.22
CA ASP A 78 15.09 2.76 10.26
C ASP A 78 14.83 4.21 10.69
N ILE A 79 15.21 4.52 11.93
CA ILE A 79 15.12 5.86 12.51
C ILE A 79 16.37 6.16 13.35
N VAL A 80 16.78 7.43 13.34
CA VAL A 80 17.91 7.95 14.12
C VAL A 80 17.49 9.24 14.82
N LEU A 81 17.67 9.31 16.14
CA LEU A 81 17.62 10.56 16.90
C LEU A 81 18.97 11.27 16.83
N CYS A 82 18.94 12.57 16.59
CA CYS A 82 20.12 13.41 16.46
C CYS A 82 19.94 14.77 17.16
N CYS A 83 21.02 15.55 17.25
CA CYS A 83 21.07 16.86 17.91
C CYS A 83 20.54 16.84 19.35
N GLY A 84 20.91 15.81 20.12
CA GLY A 84 20.47 15.63 21.50
C GLY A 84 18.95 15.40 21.65
N GLY A 85 18.32 14.72 20.70
CA GLY A 85 16.89 14.35 20.76
C GLY A 85 15.94 15.31 20.05
N ARG A 86 16.44 16.46 19.55
CA ARG A 86 15.62 17.49 18.90
C ARG A 86 15.10 17.08 17.52
N ASN A 87 15.90 16.31 16.79
CA ASN A 87 15.63 15.97 15.39
C ASN A 87 15.61 14.45 15.23
N LEU A 88 14.75 13.99 14.33
CA LEU A 88 14.67 12.59 13.92
C LEU A 88 14.92 12.51 12.42
N ILE A 89 15.69 11.52 11.99
CA ILE A 89 15.82 11.13 10.58
C ILE A 89 15.18 9.75 10.42
N SER A 90 14.37 9.58 9.38
CA SER A 90 13.74 8.30 9.06
C SER A 90 14.04 7.86 7.64
N ALA A 91 14.15 6.55 7.44
CA ALA A 91 14.34 5.90 6.15
C ALA A 91 13.16 4.98 5.87
N SER A 92 12.58 5.03 4.67
CA SER A 92 11.39 4.26 4.32
C SER A 92 11.52 3.50 2.98
N SER A 93 10.68 2.48 2.84
CA SER A 93 10.43 1.78 1.58
C SER A 93 9.72 2.67 0.54
N ASP A 94 9.20 3.84 0.91
CA ASP A 94 8.67 4.82 -0.05
C ASP A 94 9.75 5.55 -0.87
N THR A 95 11.00 5.08 -0.79
CA THR A 95 12.23 5.60 -1.42
C THR A 95 12.73 6.93 -0.85
N THR A 96 12.13 7.44 0.22
CA THR A 96 12.49 8.74 0.80
C THR A 96 13.20 8.63 2.15
N VAL A 97 14.03 9.64 2.43
CA VAL A 97 14.52 9.93 3.77
C VAL A 97 13.84 11.20 4.24
N LYS A 98 13.28 11.21 5.46
CA LYS A 98 12.59 12.37 6.00
C LYS A 98 13.31 12.91 7.24
N VAL A 99 13.32 14.23 7.32
CA VAL A 99 13.83 15.00 8.46
C VAL A 99 12.65 15.50 9.25
N TRP A 100 12.68 15.32 10.57
CA TRP A 100 11.58 15.67 11.45
C TRP A 100 12.05 16.48 12.64
N ASN A 101 11.17 17.36 13.11
CA ASN A 101 11.28 17.88 14.45
C ASN A 101 10.71 16.85 15.43
N ALA A 102 11.56 16.21 16.21
CA ALA A 102 11.17 15.09 17.07
C ALA A 102 10.29 15.53 18.25
N HIS A 103 10.50 16.75 18.76
CA HIS A 103 9.74 17.28 19.89
C HIS A 103 8.31 17.68 19.50
N LYS A 104 8.15 18.30 18.32
CA LYS A 104 6.85 18.78 17.82
C LYS A 104 6.13 17.78 16.93
N GLY A 105 6.82 16.77 16.39
CA GLY A 105 6.19 15.66 15.66
C GLY A 105 5.86 15.91 14.19
N PHE A 106 6.46 16.91 13.54
CA PHE A 106 6.17 17.22 12.13
C PHE A 106 7.38 17.02 11.21
N CYS A 107 7.11 16.72 9.93
CA CYS A 107 8.13 16.56 8.91
C CYS A 107 8.62 17.93 8.41
N MET A 108 9.93 18.16 8.46
CA MET A 108 10.56 19.40 8.00
C MET A 108 10.99 19.31 6.54
N SER A 109 11.49 18.16 6.10
CA SER A 109 12.05 18.00 4.75
C SER A 109 11.98 16.55 4.27
N THR A 110 11.83 16.37 2.96
CA THR A 110 11.82 15.05 2.31
C THR A 110 12.94 14.98 1.27
N LEU A 111 13.92 14.12 1.52
CA LEU A 111 15.05 13.85 0.64
C LEU A 111 14.68 12.72 -0.32
N ARG A 112 14.68 13.03 -1.62
CA ARG A 112 14.25 12.11 -2.70
C ARG A 112 15.41 11.67 -3.59
N THR A 113 16.56 11.38 -2.99
CA THR A 113 17.79 11.00 -3.72
C THR A 113 17.92 9.51 -3.97
N HIS A 114 17.38 8.68 -3.06
CA HIS A 114 17.35 7.24 -3.25
C HIS A 114 16.36 6.85 -4.35
N ARG A 115 16.67 5.75 -5.05
CA ARG A 115 15.89 5.26 -6.19
C ARG A 115 15.10 3.99 -5.91
N ASP A 116 15.28 3.43 -4.72
CA ASP A 116 14.69 2.19 -4.24
C ASP A 116 14.61 2.27 -2.69
N TYR A 117 14.14 1.22 -2.03
CA TYR A 117 13.82 1.22 -0.61
C TYR A 117 15.04 1.57 0.24
N VAL A 118 14.90 2.58 1.11
CA VAL A 118 15.96 2.97 2.04
C VAL A 118 15.86 2.08 3.27
N LYS A 119 16.90 1.28 3.53
CA LYS A 119 16.85 0.17 4.49
C LYS A 119 17.52 0.49 5.82
N ALA A 120 18.56 1.31 5.82
CA ALA A 120 19.39 1.53 7.01
C ALA A 120 19.86 2.97 7.10
N LEU A 121 19.96 3.46 8.33
CA LEU A 121 20.59 4.72 8.67
C LEU A 121 21.81 4.45 9.56
N ALA A 122 22.80 5.34 9.49
CA ALA A 122 23.91 5.35 10.43
C ALA A 122 24.19 6.79 10.89
N TYR A 123 24.74 6.94 12.08
CA TYR A 123 24.88 8.23 12.74
C TYR A 123 26.24 8.40 13.40
N ALA A 124 26.92 9.51 13.10
CA ALA A 124 28.09 9.97 13.81
C ALA A 124 27.72 11.16 14.71
N LYS A 125 27.59 10.87 16.00
CA LYS A 125 27.14 11.83 17.03
C LYS A 125 28.04 13.05 17.14
N ASP A 126 29.35 12.90 17.09
CA ASP A 126 30.28 14.01 17.35
C ASP A 126 30.33 15.02 16.19
N ARG A 127 29.87 14.62 15.00
CA ARG A 127 29.82 15.46 13.79
C ARG A 127 28.41 15.85 13.38
N GLU A 128 27.39 15.33 14.06
CA GLU A 128 25.99 15.45 13.64
C GLU A 128 25.80 15.08 12.16
N GLN A 129 26.42 13.97 11.74
CA GLN A 129 26.36 13.47 10.37
C GLN A 129 25.57 12.15 10.32
N VAL A 130 24.63 12.05 9.37
CA VAL A 130 23.84 10.84 9.12
C VAL A 130 24.17 10.28 7.75
N ALA A 131 24.20 8.96 7.64
CA ALA A 131 24.28 8.25 6.38
C ALA A 131 23.00 7.46 6.12
N SER A 132 22.56 7.39 4.87
CA SER A 132 21.42 6.58 4.45
C SER A 132 21.82 5.62 3.34
N ALA A 133 21.33 4.39 3.43
CA ALA A 133 21.62 3.34 2.47
C ALA A 133 20.39 2.46 2.19
N GLY A 134 20.30 1.91 0.98
CA GLY A 134 19.15 1.14 0.56
C GLY A 134 19.42 0.08 -0.50
N LEU A 135 18.32 -0.38 -1.11
CA LEU A 135 18.35 -1.38 -2.17
C LEU A 135 18.91 -0.83 -3.49
N ASP A 136 18.95 0.49 -3.64
CA ASP A 136 19.55 1.23 -4.76
C ASP A 136 21.09 1.20 -4.77
N LYS A 137 21.70 0.45 -3.83
CA LYS A 137 23.14 0.20 -3.73
C LYS A 137 23.95 1.45 -3.42
N SER A 138 23.29 2.57 -3.14
CA SER A 138 23.90 3.87 -2.93
C SER A 138 23.93 4.18 -1.43
N ILE A 139 24.96 4.89 -1.00
CA ILE A 139 25.04 5.45 0.35
C ILE A 139 25.20 6.95 0.21
N TYR A 140 24.31 7.72 0.84
CA TYR A 140 24.39 9.18 0.89
C TYR A 140 24.77 9.63 2.30
N LEU A 141 25.59 10.67 2.38
CA LEU A 141 25.97 11.33 3.63
C LEU A 141 25.28 12.68 3.71
N TRP A 142 24.79 12.99 4.91
CA TRP A 142 23.99 14.16 5.21
C TRP A 142 24.52 14.84 6.47
N ASP A 143 24.77 16.14 6.39
CA ASP A 143 24.98 16.95 7.57
C ASP A 143 23.64 17.45 8.11
N ILE A 144 23.33 17.11 9.36
CA ILE A 144 22.04 17.41 9.98
C ILE A 144 21.88 18.91 10.20
N ASN A 145 22.96 19.64 10.46
CA ASN A 145 22.90 21.09 10.63
C ASN A 145 22.48 21.77 9.33
N THR A 146 23.05 21.31 8.20
CA THR A 146 22.63 21.75 6.87
C THR A 146 21.17 21.39 6.58
N LEU A 147 20.74 20.16 6.90
CA LEU A 147 19.36 19.71 6.68
C LEU A 147 18.31 20.46 7.51
N THR A 148 18.65 20.81 8.74
CA THR A 148 17.73 21.50 9.67
C THR A 148 17.69 23.01 9.41
N ALA A 149 18.70 23.55 8.74
CA ALA A 149 18.76 24.94 8.28
C ALA A 149 18.06 25.17 6.92
N LEU A 150 17.48 24.14 6.31
CA LEU A 150 16.74 24.27 5.06
C LEU A 150 15.51 25.17 5.27
N THR A 151 15.35 26.13 4.37
CA THR A 151 14.23 27.09 4.35
C THR A 151 13.70 27.20 2.92
N ALA A 152 12.56 27.86 2.72
CA ALA A 152 12.03 28.11 1.38
C ALA A 152 13.05 28.84 0.47
N SER A 153 13.91 29.68 1.05
CA SER A 153 14.99 30.39 0.35
C SER A 153 16.29 29.60 0.18
N ASN A 154 16.51 28.53 0.96
CA ASN A 154 17.71 27.69 0.91
C ASN A 154 17.30 26.22 0.87
N ASN A 155 16.92 25.75 -0.32
CA ASN A 155 16.40 24.39 -0.57
C ASN A 155 17.41 23.46 -1.27
N THR A 156 18.65 23.92 -1.45
CA THR A 156 19.71 23.14 -2.11
C THR A 156 20.48 22.31 -1.09
N VAL A 157 20.49 20.99 -1.27
CA VAL A 157 21.30 20.06 -0.45
C VAL A 157 22.40 19.48 -1.31
N THR A 158 23.66 19.66 -0.91
CA THR A 158 24.80 18.98 -1.54
C THR A 158 24.83 17.52 -1.10
N THR A 159 24.77 16.59 -2.04
CA THR A 159 24.79 15.15 -1.76
C THR A 159 26.20 14.60 -1.90
N SER A 160 26.73 14.04 -0.81
CA SER A 160 27.97 13.27 -0.84
C SER A 160 27.60 11.78 -0.92
N SER A 161 28.06 11.08 -1.96
CA SER A 161 27.75 9.65 -2.14
C SER A 161 28.99 8.77 -2.00
N LEU A 162 28.88 7.65 -1.29
CA LEU A 162 29.94 6.64 -1.24
C LEU A 162 29.70 5.59 -2.32
N ILE A 163 30.64 5.52 -3.25
CA ILE A 163 30.56 4.59 -4.39
C ILE A 163 31.30 3.30 -4.01
N GLY A 164 30.78 2.13 -4.43
CA GLY A 164 31.52 0.87 -4.36
C GLY A 164 30.71 -0.38 -4.02
N SER A 165 29.52 -0.21 -3.47
CA SER A 165 28.57 -1.30 -3.24
C SER A 165 28.00 -1.80 -4.56
N LYS A 166 28.06 -3.12 -4.80
CA LYS A 166 27.57 -3.77 -6.02
C LYS A 166 26.21 -4.42 -5.82
N GLU A 167 25.82 -4.67 -4.57
CA GLU A 167 24.52 -5.23 -4.20
C GLU A 167 23.76 -4.38 -3.19
N SER A 168 22.50 -4.73 -2.98
CA SER A 168 21.57 -4.07 -2.07
C SER A 168 22.07 -4.07 -0.63
N ILE A 169 21.98 -2.90 0.00
CA ILE A 169 22.51 -2.66 1.35
C ILE A 169 21.37 -2.84 2.35
N TYR A 170 21.63 -3.62 3.40
CA TYR A 170 20.65 -3.94 4.45
C TYR A 170 21.01 -3.39 5.82
N SER A 171 22.28 -3.08 6.05
CA SER A 171 22.75 -2.50 7.31
C SER A 171 23.85 -1.48 7.09
N LEU A 172 23.89 -0.49 7.97
CA LEU A 172 24.84 0.60 7.95
C LEU A 172 25.21 0.93 9.39
N ALA A 173 26.48 1.22 9.66
CA ALA A 173 26.92 1.72 10.95
C ALA A 173 28.06 2.72 10.79
N MET A 174 28.13 3.68 11.72
CA MET A 174 29.19 4.68 11.81
C MET A 174 29.68 4.71 13.25
N ASN A 175 30.95 5.07 13.44
CA ASN A 175 31.44 5.36 14.78
C ASN A 175 31.09 6.81 15.19
N PRO A 176 31.01 7.12 16.50
CA PRO A 176 30.60 8.44 16.98
C PRO A 176 31.45 9.60 16.43
N SER A 177 32.77 9.40 16.25
CA SER A 177 33.67 10.43 15.71
C SER A 177 33.54 10.67 14.21
N GLY A 178 32.80 9.80 13.50
CA GLY A 178 32.62 9.86 12.05
C GLY A 178 33.92 9.67 11.28
N SER A 179 34.80 8.77 11.75
CA SER A 179 36.03 8.41 11.02
C SER A 179 35.83 7.20 10.12
N ILE A 180 34.84 6.35 10.41
CA ILE A 180 34.58 5.11 9.69
C ILE A 180 33.07 4.93 9.48
N ILE A 181 32.70 4.54 8.27
CA ILE A 181 31.39 4.00 7.95
C ILE A 181 31.53 2.59 7.38
N VAL A 182 30.65 1.69 7.81
CA VAL A 182 30.59 0.31 7.37
C VAL A 182 29.22 -0.03 6.81
N SER A 183 29.19 -0.76 5.69
CA SER A 183 27.94 -1.28 5.09
C SER A 183 27.90 -2.80 5.07
N GLY A 184 26.74 -3.37 5.37
CA GLY A 184 26.42 -4.77 5.21
C GLY A 184 25.39 -4.96 4.10
N SER A 185 25.65 -5.93 3.22
CA SER A 185 24.87 -6.17 2.00
C SER A 185 24.73 -7.65 1.70
N THR A 186 23.95 -7.98 0.68
CA THR A 186 23.86 -9.34 0.12
C THR A 186 25.13 -9.80 -0.57
N GLU A 187 26.17 -8.95 -0.68
CA GLU A 187 27.52 -9.39 -1.07
C GLU A 187 28.25 -10.22 -0.01
N LYS A 188 27.65 -10.40 1.17
CA LYS A 188 28.20 -11.23 2.26
C LYS A 188 29.52 -10.70 2.83
N ALA A 189 29.90 -9.49 2.44
CA ALA A 189 31.14 -8.86 2.82
C ALA A 189 30.87 -7.43 3.28
N LEU A 190 31.67 -7.00 4.25
CA LEU A 190 31.60 -5.66 4.82
C LEU A 190 32.52 -4.75 4.01
N ARG A 191 32.05 -3.55 3.72
CA ARG A 191 32.87 -2.49 3.12
C ARG A 191 33.01 -1.33 4.07
N PHE A 192 34.20 -0.74 4.06
CA PHE A 192 34.56 0.37 4.92
C PHE A 192 34.98 1.58 4.09
N TRP A 193 34.54 2.76 4.51
CA TRP A 193 34.94 4.04 3.93
C TRP A 193 35.27 5.04 5.03
N ASP A 194 36.04 6.05 4.66
CA ASP A 194 36.19 7.27 5.46
C ASP A 194 35.14 8.28 4.97
N PRO A 195 34.12 8.63 5.78
CA PRO A 195 33.04 9.52 5.36
C PRO A 195 33.51 10.96 5.13
N ARG A 196 34.72 11.34 5.58
CA ARG A 196 35.27 12.70 5.43
C ARG A 196 35.87 12.92 4.05
N THR A 197 36.55 11.91 3.54
CA THR A 197 37.22 11.93 2.23
C THR A 197 36.43 11.20 1.16
N CYS A 198 35.36 10.50 1.54
CA CYS A 198 34.61 9.56 0.70
C CYS A 198 35.50 8.43 0.13
N ALA A 199 36.68 8.21 0.70
CA ALA A 199 37.63 7.20 0.23
C ALA A 199 37.25 5.80 0.70
N LYS A 200 37.45 4.81 -0.17
CA LYS A 200 37.34 3.38 0.19
C LYS A 200 38.54 3.00 1.05
N LEU A 201 38.28 2.40 2.21
CA LEU A 201 39.34 1.91 3.09
C LEU A 201 39.70 0.46 2.76
N PHE A 202 38.81 -0.49 3.04
CA PHE A 202 39.04 -1.91 2.80
C PHE A 202 37.71 -2.70 2.77
N LYS A 203 37.80 -3.98 2.41
CA LYS A 203 36.68 -4.93 2.36
C LYS A 203 36.98 -6.16 3.21
N LEU A 204 36.09 -6.51 4.13
CA LEU A 204 36.21 -7.69 4.98
C LEU A 204 35.29 -8.80 4.46
N LYS A 205 35.87 -9.95 4.15
CA LYS A 205 35.15 -11.17 3.73
C LYS A 205 35.12 -12.16 4.88
N GLY A 206 34.01 -12.89 5.02
CA GLY A 206 33.94 -14.01 5.96
C GLY A 206 32.53 -14.45 6.33
N HIS A 207 31.50 -13.63 6.13
CA HIS A 207 30.11 -14.09 6.19
C HIS A 207 29.74 -14.91 4.96
N SER A 208 28.79 -15.83 5.13
CA SER A 208 28.27 -16.69 4.06
C SER A 208 26.90 -16.26 3.54
N ASP A 209 26.29 -15.27 4.17
CA ASP A 209 24.99 -14.70 3.80
C ASP A 209 24.90 -13.19 4.08
N ASN A 210 23.72 -12.60 3.87
CA ASN A 210 23.41 -11.19 4.01
C ASN A 210 23.68 -10.66 5.44
N VAL A 211 24.34 -9.51 5.54
CA VAL A 211 24.62 -8.84 6.81
C VAL A 211 23.52 -7.82 7.12
N LYS A 212 22.76 -8.07 8.19
CA LYS A 212 21.59 -7.26 8.57
C LYS A 212 21.79 -6.40 9.82
N ALA A 213 22.82 -6.67 10.61
CA ALA A 213 23.14 -5.87 11.79
C ALA A 213 24.63 -5.53 11.85
N LEU A 214 24.94 -4.28 12.20
CA LEU A 214 26.30 -3.78 12.34
C LEU A 214 26.40 -2.86 13.55
N VAL A 215 27.47 -3.02 14.31
CA VAL A 215 27.83 -2.11 15.41
C VAL A 215 29.34 -1.86 15.36
N VAL A 216 29.75 -0.60 15.53
CA VAL A 216 31.16 -0.19 15.53
C VAL A 216 31.52 0.31 16.92
N SER A 217 32.72 -0.01 17.38
CA SER A 217 33.24 0.49 18.65
C SER A 217 33.46 2.01 18.60
N ARG A 218 33.40 2.67 19.76
CA ARG A 218 33.53 4.15 19.83
C ARG A 218 34.85 4.66 19.25
N ASP A 219 35.93 3.93 19.48
CA ASP A 219 37.28 4.21 18.96
C ASP A 219 37.45 3.88 17.47
N GLY A 220 36.49 3.18 16.85
CA GLY A 220 36.57 2.74 15.46
C GLY A 220 37.65 1.68 15.22
N THR A 221 38.06 0.91 16.24
CA THR A 221 39.07 -0.15 16.07
C THR A 221 38.44 -1.53 15.86
N GLN A 222 37.20 -1.73 16.29
CA GLN A 222 36.47 -2.98 16.18
C GLN A 222 35.09 -2.79 15.55
N CYS A 223 34.61 -3.84 14.89
CA CYS A 223 33.25 -3.92 14.36
C CYS A 223 32.66 -5.28 14.73
N VAL A 224 31.38 -5.31 15.08
CA VAL A 224 30.60 -6.54 15.27
C VAL A 224 29.52 -6.57 14.18
N SER A 225 29.35 -7.73 13.54
CA SER A 225 28.36 -7.92 12.48
C SER A 225 27.51 -9.15 12.72
N GLY A 226 26.21 -9.02 12.47
CA GLY A 226 25.20 -10.07 12.57
C GLY A 226 24.64 -10.38 11.19
N SER A 227 24.62 -11.66 10.85
CA SER A 227 24.31 -12.13 9.50
C SER A 227 23.18 -13.14 9.47
N SER A 228 22.55 -13.25 8.30
CA SER A 228 21.58 -14.29 7.98
C SER A 228 22.18 -15.70 7.97
N ASP A 229 23.51 -15.84 8.02
CA ASP A 229 24.18 -17.13 8.23
C ASP A 229 24.11 -17.66 9.68
N GLY A 230 23.44 -16.93 10.58
CA GLY A 230 23.29 -17.30 11.99
C GLY A 230 24.52 -17.01 12.84
N THR A 231 25.58 -16.42 12.27
CA THR A 231 26.81 -16.10 12.98
C THR A 231 26.91 -14.61 13.33
N ILE A 232 27.55 -14.34 14.46
CA ILE A 232 28.01 -13.01 14.84
C ILE A 232 29.53 -13.00 14.70
N LYS A 233 30.09 -12.03 13.98
CA LYS A 233 31.53 -11.91 13.79
C LYS A 233 32.07 -10.64 14.41
N VAL A 234 33.21 -10.78 15.07
CA VAL A 234 33.98 -9.66 15.61
C VAL A 234 35.19 -9.44 14.71
N TRP A 235 35.36 -8.19 14.28
CA TRP A 235 36.39 -7.77 13.34
C TRP A 235 37.34 -6.79 14.01
N ASN A 236 38.63 -7.01 13.80
CA ASN A 236 39.64 -6.00 14.12
C ASN A 236 39.91 -5.20 12.84
N LEU A 237 39.68 -3.89 12.90
CA LEU A 237 39.78 -2.99 11.75
C LEU A 237 41.22 -2.64 11.40
N GLY A 238 42.11 -2.54 12.39
CA GLY A 238 43.55 -2.32 12.17
C GLY A 238 44.23 -3.52 11.52
N GLY A 239 43.87 -4.74 11.95
CA GLY A 239 44.34 -5.99 11.38
C GLY A 239 43.55 -6.48 10.16
N GLN A 240 42.49 -5.78 9.77
CA GLN A 240 41.59 -6.08 8.65
C GLN A 240 41.15 -7.56 8.58
N ARG A 241 40.83 -8.16 9.73
CA ARG A 241 40.49 -9.59 9.81
C ARG A 241 39.40 -9.88 10.84
N CYS A 242 38.70 -10.99 10.62
CA CYS A 242 37.83 -11.59 11.63
C CYS A 242 38.70 -12.12 12.76
N ILE A 243 38.45 -11.69 13.99
CA ILE A 243 39.14 -12.22 15.18
C ILE A 243 38.33 -13.29 15.89
N GLN A 244 37.00 -13.28 15.73
CA GLN A 244 36.12 -14.20 16.45
C GLN A 244 34.82 -14.45 15.68
N THR A 245 34.31 -15.68 15.74
CA THR A 245 33.00 -16.06 15.20
C THR A 245 32.21 -16.74 16.31
N ILE A 246 31.06 -16.15 16.64
CA ILE A 246 30.15 -16.58 17.70
C ILE A 246 28.94 -17.25 17.03
N ARG A 247 28.58 -18.45 17.47
CA ARG A 247 27.49 -19.28 16.94
C ARG A 247 26.52 -19.68 18.04
N ILE A 248 25.71 -18.70 18.46
CA ILE A 248 24.73 -18.86 19.55
C ILE A 248 23.29 -18.94 19.06
N HIS A 249 23.01 -18.39 17.87
CA HIS A 249 21.68 -18.41 17.27
C HIS A 249 21.52 -19.62 16.36
N SER A 250 20.32 -20.22 16.34
CA SER A 250 20.00 -21.34 15.46
C SER A 250 19.57 -20.91 14.05
N ASP A 251 19.30 -19.62 13.87
CA ASP A 251 18.86 -19.01 12.61
C ASP A 251 19.46 -17.60 12.47
N SER A 252 19.09 -16.88 11.41
CA SER A 252 19.57 -15.55 11.03
C SER A 252 19.55 -14.53 12.18
N VAL A 253 20.65 -13.78 12.34
CA VAL A 253 20.78 -12.65 13.28
C VAL A 253 20.44 -11.35 12.55
N TRP A 254 19.48 -10.59 13.08
CA TRP A 254 18.95 -9.38 12.42
C TRP A 254 19.17 -8.09 13.22
N ALA A 255 19.32 -8.19 14.54
CA ALA A 255 19.53 -7.06 15.42
C ALA A 255 20.76 -7.28 16.30
N LEU A 256 21.55 -6.22 16.49
CA LEU A 256 22.67 -6.17 17.41
C LEU A 256 22.65 -4.84 18.17
N LEU A 257 23.06 -4.90 19.43
CA LEU A 257 23.18 -3.75 20.31
C LEU A 257 24.40 -3.95 21.22
N ALA A 258 25.34 -3.01 21.24
CA ALA A 258 26.53 -3.11 22.08
C ALA A 258 26.41 -2.19 23.30
N THR A 259 26.94 -2.63 24.44
CA THR A 259 27.09 -1.77 25.62
C THR A 259 28.14 -0.67 25.38
N ASP A 260 28.06 0.43 26.12
CA ASP A 260 28.97 1.59 25.95
C ASP A 260 30.46 1.24 26.10
N ASN A 261 30.76 0.24 26.96
CA ASN A 261 32.12 -0.26 27.17
C ASN A 261 32.57 -1.29 26.11
N PHE A 262 31.69 -1.64 25.16
CA PHE A 262 31.93 -2.63 24.10
C PHE A 262 32.42 -3.99 24.62
N ASN A 263 31.99 -4.39 25.83
CA ASN A 263 32.31 -5.71 26.39
C ASN A 263 31.21 -6.74 26.11
N TYR A 264 29.95 -6.30 26.07
CA TYR A 264 28.81 -7.18 25.83
C TYR A 264 28.07 -6.76 24.56
N ILE A 265 27.53 -7.76 23.88
CA ILE A 265 26.64 -7.60 22.73
C ILE A 265 25.31 -8.28 23.05
N ILE A 266 24.21 -7.60 22.76
CA ILE A 266 22.87 -8.17 22.80
C ILE A 266 22.48 -8.43 21.35
N SER A 267 22.08 -9.67 21.06
CA SER A 267 21.73 -10.13 19.72
C SER A 267 20.34 -10.73 19.69
N GLY A 268 19.69 -10.57 18.54
CA GLY A 268 18.38 -11.15 18.28
C GLY A 268 18.11 -11.31 16.79
N GLY A 269 17.21 -12.23 16.45
CA GLY A 269 16.85 -12.44 15.05
C GLY A 269 15.68 -13.37 14.84
N ARG A 270 15.80 -14.24 13.83
CA ARG A 270 14.71 -15.09 13.35
C ARG A 270 14.33 -16.22 14.31
N ASP A 271 15.29 -16.67 15.11
CA ASP A 271 15.09 -17.70 16.14
C ASP A 271 14.32 -17.18 17.38
N LYS A 272 13.96 -15.89 17.39
CA LYS A 272 13.17 -15.20 18.42
C LYS A 272 13.85 -15.12 19.79
N ARG A 273 15.12 -15.48 19.91
CA ARG A 273 15.87 -15.43 21.17
C ARG A 273 16.59 -14.09 21.28
N VAL A 274 16.52 -13.45 22.44
CA VAL A 274 17.39 -12.33 22.79
C VAL A 274 18.49 -12.85 23.68
N ILE A 275 19.75 -12.73 23.25
CA ILE A 275 20.91 -13.29 23.95
C ILE A 275 21.91 -12.17 24.21
N MET A 276 22.38 -12.06 25.46
CA MET A 276 23.48 -11.18 25.83
C MET A 276 24.76 -12.01 25.93
N THR A 277 25.80 -11.62 25.19
CA THR A 277 27.05 -12.37 25.07
C THR A 277 28.25 -11.48 25.39
N GLU A 278 29.18 -11.98 26.19
CA GLU A 278 30.46 -11.32 26.40
C GLU A 278 31.38 -11.50 25.19
N LEU A 279 31.90 -10.41 24.63
CA LEU A 279 32.74 -10.46 23.44
C LEU A 279 34.09 -11.14 23.71
N LYS A 280 34.69 -10.92 24.89
CA LYS A 280 35.98 -11.55 25.24
C LYS A 280 35.87 -13.05 25.45
N ASN A 281 34.75 -13.52 26.01
CA ASN A 281 34.49 -14.92 26.28
C ASN A 281 33.06 -15.30 25.85
N PRO A 282 32.86 -15.76 24.60
CA PRO A 282 31.52 -16.07 24.09
C PRO A 282 30.82 -17.24 24.77
N GLN A 283 31.55 -18.05 25.56
CA GLN A 283 30.94 -19.07 26.42
C GLN A 283 30.12 -18.44 27.55
N ASN A 284 30.38 -17.17 27.85
CA ASN A 284 29.64 -16.38 28.82
C ASN A 284 28.48 -15.67 28.12
N SER A 285 27.41 -16.41 27.84
CA SER A 285 26.20 -15.92 27.19
C SER A 285 24.96 -16.30 27.98
N VAL A 286 23.98 -15.41 28.06
CA VAL A 286 22.68 -15.66 28.70
C VAL A 286 21.54 -15.30 27.78
N THR A 287 20.53 -16.17 27.77
CA THR A 287 19.25 -15.91 27.11
C THR A 287 18.43 -14.98 28.00
N VAL A 288 18.22 -13.75 27.54
CA VAL A 288 17.41 -12.74 28.23
C VAL A 288 15.94 -13.12 28.16
N CYS A 289 15.45 -13.42 26.96
CA CYS A 289 14.07 -13.84 26.73
C CYS A 289 13.90 -14.59 25.40
N VAL A 290 12.72 -15.20 25.22
CA VAL A 290 12.26 -15.76 23.95
C VAL A 290 10.97 -15.04 23.56
N GLU A 291 11.02 -14.31 22.45
CA GLU A 291 9.87 -13.58 21.92
C GLU A 291 8.89 -14.48 21.16
N GLN A 292 7.67 -13.99 20.98
CA GLN A 292 6.63 -14.72 20.23
C GLN A 292 6.85 -14.64 18.70
N ALA A 293 7.55 -13.60 18.25
CA ALA A 293 7.81 -13.31 16.85
C ALA A 293 9.29 -12.99 16.59
N PRO A 294 9.77 -13.17 15.34
CA PRO A 294 11.13 -12.78 14.94
C PRO A 294 11.49 -11.34 15.32
N ILE A 295 12.68 -11.16 15.88
CA ILE A 295 13.18 -9.88 16.39
C ILE A 295 13.73 -9.04 15.24
N LEU A 296 13.34 -7.77 15.17
CA LEU A 296 13.75 -6.84 14.12
C LEU A 296 14.78 -5.82 14.59
N LYS A 297 14.59 -5.21 15.77
CA LYS A 297 15.52 -4.24 16.36
C LYS A 297 15.48 -4.27 17.88
N LEU A 298 16.60 -3.89 18.48
CA LEU A 298 16.83 -3.78 19.92
C LEU A 298 17.21 -2.33 20.25
N CYS A 299 16.77 -1.83 21.40
CA CYS A 299 17.14 -0.50 21.90
C CYS A 299 17.21 -0.55 23.43
N PHE A 300 18.21 0.10 24.05
CA PHE A 300 18.27 0.18 25.51
C PHE A 300 17.16 1.07 26.07
N THR A 301 16.81 0.86 27.33
CA THR A 301 16.12 1.87 28.15
C THR A 301 17.05 3.04 28.46
N ALA A 302 16.50 4.19 28.88
CA ALA A 302 17.29 5.38 29.21
C ALA A 302 18.36 5.11 30.30
N ASP A 303 18.05 4.22 31.24
CA ASP A 303 18.94 3.77 32.33
C ASP A 303 19.88 2.59 31.95
N GLN A 304 19.75 2.06 30.72
CA GLN A 304 20.45 0.87 30.21
C GLN A 304 20.29 -0.40 31.06
N GLN A 305 19.29 -0.48 31.96
CA GLN A 305 19.04 -1.67 32.77
C GLN A 305 18.14 -2.70 32.08
N ALA A 306 17.48 -2.30 31.00
CA ALA A 306 16.58 -3.14 30.23
C ALA A 306 16.74 -2.86 28.73
N VAL A 307 16.11 -3.72 27.93
CA VAL A 307 16.12 -3.64 26.47
C VAL A 307 14.70 -3.67 25.93
N TRP A 308 14.35 -2.67 25.15
CA TRP A 308 13.18 -2.65 24.29
C TRP A 308 13.42 -3.51 23.05
N VAL A 309 12.48 -4.42 22.80
CA VAL A 309 12.53 -5.39 21.71
C VAL A 309 11.35 -5.14 20.78
N SER A 310 11.68 -4.92 19.50
CA SER A 310 10.70 -4.84 18.42
C SER A 310 10.75 -6.11 17.57
N THR A 311 9.57 -6.57 17.15
CA THR A 311 9.42 -7.84 16.43
C THR A 311 8.56 -7.65 15.18
N SER A 312 8.33 -8.72 14.42
CA SER A 312 7.36 -8.70 13.32
C SER A 312 5.90 -8.52 13.76
N ASP A 313 5.63 -8.62 15.06
CA ASP A 313 4.34 -8.27 15.66
C ASP A 313 4.28 -6.79 16.00
N SER A 314 3.07 -6.26 16.16
CA SER A 314 2.83 -4.86 16.50
C SER A 314 3.13 -4.49 17.95
N ASN A 315 3.33 -5.48 18.83
CA ASN A 315 3.68 -5.26 20.23
C ASN A 315 5.17 -4.92 20.38
N ILE A 316 5.49 -3.99 21.29
CA ILE A 316 6.86 -3.69 21.70
C ILE A 316 6.99 -4.09 23.17
N ARG A 317 8.00 -4.88 23.51
CA ARG A 317 8.20 -5.42 24.87
C ARG A 317 9.53 -4.94 25.45
N CYS A 318 9.55 -4.66 26.75
CA CYS A 318 10.77 -4.33 27.49
C CYS A 318 11.18 -5.51 28.37
N TRP A 319 12.46 -5.88 28.32
CA TRP A 319 13.00 -7.00 29.08
C TRP A 319 14.19 -6.56 29.93
N LYS A 320 14.19 -6.94 31.21
CA LYS A 320 15.27 -6.61 32.13
C LYS A 320 16.57 -7.30 31.72
N LEU A 321 17.68 -6.58 31.78
CA LEU A 321 19.00 -7.15 31.48
C LEU A 321 19.63 -7.77 32.74
N PRO A 322 20.44 -8.83 32.55
CA PRO A 322 21.15 -9.47 33.65
C PRO A 322 22.19 -8.54 34.28
N THR A 323 22.11 -8.35 35.59
CA THR A 323 23.10 -7.60 36.39
C THR A 323 24.23 -8.47 36.93
N ASP A 324 23.98 -9.77 37.13
CA ASP A 324 24.95 -10.68 37.73
C ASP A 324 25.89 -11.33 36.72
N LYS A 325 27.16 -11.47 37.12
CA LYS A 325 28.27 -11.92 36.25
C LYS A 325 28.33 -13.44 36.02
N ASN A 326 27.37 -14.21 36.55
CA ASN A 326 27.35 -15.67 36.44
C ASN A 326 26.35 -16.12 35.37
N PHE A 327 26.80 -16.09 34.12
CA PHE A 327 26.00 -16.45 32.95
C PHE A 327 26.22 -17.94 32.61
N ARG A 328 25.48 -18.86 33.25
CA ARG A 328 25.59 -20.31 32.99
C ARG A 328 24.27 -21.04 32.77
N GLU A 329 23.13 -20.35 32.75
CA GLU A 329 21.83 -21.00 32.57
C GLU A 329 21.34 -20.91 31.12
N GLU A 330 20.96 -22.05 30.54
CA GLU A 330 20.35 -22.16 29.21
C GLU A 330 18.88 -21.70 29.18
N LEU A 331 18.27 -21.55 30.37
CA LEU A 331 16.88 -21.13 30.52
C LEU A 331 16.74 -19.60 30.36
N PRO A 332 15.62 -19.12 29.79
CA PRO A 332 15.37 -17.68 29.70
C PRO A 332 15.26 -17.07 31.10
N MET A 333 15.94 -15.94 31.31
CA MET A 333 15.97 -15.27 32.61
C MET A 333 14.60 -14.73 33.05
N SER A 334 13.76 -14.31 32.09
CA SER A 334 12.43 -13.77 32.39
C SER A 334 11.36 -14.33 31.47
N ASP A 335 10.29 -14.85 32.06
CA ASP A 335 9.08 -15.28 31.34
C ASP A 335 8.10 -14.13 31.06
N LYS A 336 8.24 -12.99 31.75
CA LYS A 336 7.36 -11.83 31.61
C LYS A 336 8.13 -10.56 31.28
N PRO A 337 7.64 -9.73 30.34
CA PRO A 337 8.25 -8.44 30.07
C PRO A 337 8.01 -7.47 31.25
N VAL A 338 8.95 -6.56 31.45
CA VAL A 338 8.87 -5.48 32.46
C VAL A 338 7.80 -4.46 32.07
N SER A 339 7.68 -4.20 30.77
CA SER A 339 6.74 -3.24 30.21
C SER A 339 6.29 -3.70 28.82
N LEU A 340 5.06 -3.35 28.44
CA LEU A 340 4.45 -3.74 27.17
C LEU A 340 3.71 -2.55 26.56
N ILE A 341 4.13 -2.17 25.35
CA ILE A 341 3.36 -1.25 24.50
C ILE A 341 2.47 -2.10 23.59
N PRO A 342 1.13 -2.04 23.74
CA PRO A 342 0.22 -2.88 22.99
C PRO A 342 0.10 -2.43 21.54
N GLY A 343 0.21 -3.39 20.63
CA GLY A 343 -0.06 -3.25 19.21
C GLY A 343 -1.55 -3.40 18.87
N GLY A 344 -1.91 -2.93 17.69
CA GLY A 344 -3.21 -3.17 17.04
C GLY A 344 -3.16 -4.40 16.14
N ALA A 345 -4.34 -4.86 15.71
CA ALA A 345 -4.46 -5.99 14.81
C ALA A 345 -4.19 -5.58 13.35
N ALA A 346 -3.20 -6.23 12.75
CA ALA A 346 -2.87 -6.06 11.32
C ALA A 346 -3.89 -6.80 10.46
N ILE A 347 -4.40 -6.17 9.40
CA ILE A 347 -5.20 -6.87 8.39
C ILE A 347 -4.28 -7.82 7.62
N ARG A 348 -4.60 -9.12 7.62
CA ARG A 348 -3.79 -10.18 7.00
C ARG A 348 -4.37 -10.69 5.70
N GLN A 349 -5.71 -10.68 5.57
CA GLN A 349 -6.41 -11.12 4.37
C GLN A 349 -7.49 -10.10 4.01
N ALA A 350 -7.71 -9.94 2.71
CA ALA A 350 -8.79 -9.13 2.16
C ALA A 350 -9.39 -9.85 0.94
N ALA A 351 -10.71 -9.84 0.84
CA ALA A 351 -11.47 -10.39 -0.28
C ALA A 351 -12.42 -9.30 -0.79
N VAL A 352 -12.23 -8.90 -2.04
CA VAL A 352 -13.13 -7.97 -2.73
C VAL A 352 -14.38 -8.75 -3.16
N LEU A 353 -15.56 -8.31 -2.71
CA LEU A 353 -16.82 -8.95 -3.09
C LEU A 353 -17.16 -8.68 -4.57
N ASN A 354 -18.08 -9.46 -5.10
CA ASN A 354 -18.47 -9.41 -6.52
C ASN A 354 -19.07 -8.07 -6.96
N ASP A 355 -19.59 -7.29 -6.02
CA ASP A 355 -20.10 -5.95 -6.27
C ASP A 355 -18.99 -4.91 -6.52
N LYS A 356 -17.72 -5.29 -6.36
CA LYS A 356 -16.54 -4.42 -6.48
C LYS A 356 -16.71 -3.11 -5.70
N ARG A 357 -17.34 -3.18 -4.54
CA ARG A 357 -17.51 -2.05 -3.62
C ARG A 357 -17.16 -2.44 -2.20
N HIS A 358 -17.59 -3.63 -1.79
CA HIS A 358 -17.35 -4.09 -0.43
C HIS A 358 -16.11 -4.99 -0.35
N ILE A 359 -15.35 -4.82 0.73
CA ILE A 359 -14.21 -5.68 1.05
C ILE A 359 -14.47 -6.35 2.38
N LEU A 360 -14.34 -7.67 2.39
CA LEU A 360 -14.27 -8.43 3.64
C LEU A 360 -12.80 -8.59 4.01
N THR A 361 -12.46 -8.33 5.26
CA THR A 361 -11.08 -8.48 5.75
C THR A 361 -11.02 -9.42 6.93
N LYS A 362 -9.84 -10.02 7.15
CA LYS A 362 -9.51 -10.80 8.34
C LYS A 362 -8.22 -10.25 8.96
N ASP A 363 -8.28 -9.90 10.24
CA ASP A 363 -7.13 -9.37 10.99
C ASP A 363 -6.27 -10.46 11.65
N ALA A 364 -5.20 -10.04 12.33
CA ALA A 364 -4.27 -10.91 13.04
C ALA A 364 -4.87 -11.58 14.30
N ASN A 365 -6.02 -11.09 14.78
CA ASN A 365 -6.78 -11.64 15.90
C ASN A 365 -7.95 -12.51 15.42
N ASP A 366 -7.94 -12.90 14.14
CA ASP A 366 -8.98 -13.65 13.44
C ASP A 366 -10.36 -12.96 13.38
N ASN A 367 -10.45 -11.65 13.64
CA ASN A 367 -11.69 -10.90 13.47
C ASN A 367 -11.92 -10.59 12.00
N VAL A 368 -13.18 -10.73 11.59
CA VAL A 368 -13.67 -10.38 10.26
C VAL A 368 -14.43 -9.06 10.33
N ALA A 369 -14.18 -8.18 9.36
CA ALA A 369 -14.86 -6.89 9.24
C ALA A 369 -15.15 -6.55 7.78
N LEU A 370 -16.27 -5.85 7.55
CA LEU A 370 -16.74 -5.39 6.25
C LEU A 370 -16.43 -3.91 6.07
N TYR A 371 -15.90 -3.56 4.90
CA TYR A 371 -15.56 -2.19 4.51
C TYR A 371 -16.28 -1.80 3.22
N ASP A 372 -16.66 -0.52 3.13
CA ASP A 372 -17.16 0.10 1.90
C ASP A 372 -16.03 0.95 1.31
N VAL A 373 -15.54 0.52 0.13
CA VAL A 373 -14.45 1.21 -0.58
C VAL A 373 -14.93 2.56 -1.10
N LEU A 374 -16.17 2.65 -1.57
CA LEU A 374 -16.67 3.88 -2.18
C LEU A 374 -16.77 4.99 -1.14
N GLN A 375 -17.22 4.66 0.08
CA GLN A 375 -17.32 5.61 1.20
C GLN A 375 -16.05 5.66 2.07
N ALA A 376 -15.00 4.93 1.70
CA ALA A 376 -13.74 4.83 2.42
C ALA A 376 -13.90 4.61 3.94
N LYS A 377 -14.82 3.72 4.35
CA LYS A 377 -15.13 3.49 5.77
C LYS A 377 -15.40 2.03 6.10
N LYS A 378 -15.22 1.70 7.38
CA LYS A 378 -15.66 0.42 7.95
C LYS A 378 -17.18 0.44 8.15
N VAL A 379 -17.85 -0.63 7.71
CA VAL A 379 -19.32 -0.75 7.76
C VAL A 379 -19.76 -1.55 8.97
N GLU A 380 -19.13 -2.72 9.19
CA GLU A 380 -19.56 -3.69 10.19
C GLU A 380 -18.35 -4.46 10.74
N ASP A 381 -18.30 -4.64 12.05
CA ASP A 381 -17.39 -5.58 12.73
C ASP A 381 -18.15 -6.88 12.99
N ILE A 382 -17.81 -7.94 12.25
CA ILE A 382 -18.51 -9.24 12.29
C ILE A 382 -17.96 -10.12 13.43
N GLY A 383 -16.69 -9.92 13.79
CA GLY A 383 -16.01 -10.68 14.84
C GLY A 383 -15.37 -11.98 14.32
N GLN A 384 -15.14 -12.94 15.21
CA GLN A 384 -14.40 -14.17 14.88
C GLN A 384 -15.31 -15.20 14.18
N VAL A 385 -15.42 -15.09 12.85
CA VAL A 385 -16.17 -16.02 12.00
C VAL A 385 -15.27 -16.66 10.94
N ASN A 386 -15.74 -17.74 10.32
CA ASN A 386 -15.02 -18.37 9.23
C ASN A 386 -15.01 -17.47 7.99
N PHE A 387 -13.84 -16.91 7.66
CA PHE A 387 -13.66 -15.97 6.57
C PHE A 387 -14.12 -16.49 5.20
N GLN A 388 -13.89 -17.77 4.89
CA GLN A 388 -14.28 -18.34 3.59
C GLN A 388 -15.77 -18.62 3.50
N GLU A 389 -16.40 -18.98 4.62
CA GLU A 389 -17.83 -19.18 4.70
C GLU A 389 -18.57 -17.85 4.57
N GLU A 390 -18.07 -16.80 5.23
CA GLU A 390 -18.67 -15.47 5.16
C GLU A 390 -18.60 -14.86 3.76
N ILE A 391 -17.51 -15.11 3.00
CA ILE A 391 -17.43 -14.75 1.58
C ILE A 391 -18.53 -15.46 0.76
N LYS A 392 -18.79 -16.74 1.04
CA LYS A 392 -19.85 -17.51 0.36
C LYS A 392 -21.23 -17.02 0.76
N ASN A 393 -21.47 -16.73 2.03
CA ASN A 393 -22.75 -16.22 2.53
C ASN A 393 -23.12 -14.88 1.89
N ARG A 394 -22.12 -14.04 1.61
CA ARG A 394 -22.30 -12.73 0.96
C ARG A 394 -22.12 -12.78 -0.56
N PHE A 395 -22.05 -13.97 -1.15
CA PHE A 395 -21.96 -14.13 -2.59
C PHE A 395 -23.22 -13.59 -3.29
N LYS A 396 -23.01 -12.69 -4.24
CA LYS A 396 -24.05 -12.21 -5.16
C LYS A 396 -23.63 -12.58 -6.58
N MET A 397 -24.55 -13.14 -7.36
CA MET A 397 -24.31 -13.53 -8.75
C MET A 397 -24.37 -12.29 -9.67
N ILE A 398 -23.40 -11.40 -9.51
CA ILE A 398 -23.26 -10.14 -10.25
C ILE A 398 -21.79 -10.03 -10.66
N TYR A 399 -21.51 -9.53 -11.86
CA TYR A 399 -20.15 -9.26 -12.30
C TYR A 399 -19.96 -7.78 -12.57
N ILE A 400 -19.03 -7.16 -11.84
CA ILE A 400 -18.56 -5.78 -12.10
C ILE A 400 -17.06 -5.85 -12.44
N PRO A 401 -16.60 -5.13 -13.48
CA PRO A 401 -15.18 -5.03 -13.81
C PRO A 401 -14.33 -4.51 -12.64
N ASN A 402 -13.08 -4.97 -12.55
CA ASN A 402 -12.18 -4.53 -11.49
C ASN A 402 -11.69 -3.10 -11.75
N TRP A 403 -11.78 -2.22 -10.75
CA TRP A 403 -11.43 -0.80 -10.90
C TRP A 403 -10.46 -0.27 -9.84
N PHE A 404 -10.08 -1.10 -8.87
CA PHE A 404 -9.06 -0.79 -7.86
C PHE A 404 -8.30 -2.06 -7.47
N ASN A 405 -7.17 -1.86 -6.81
CA ASN A 405 -6.40 -2.92 -6.17
C ASN A 405 -6.26 -2.66 -4.67
N VAL A 406 -6.16 -3.73 -3.89
CA VAL A 406 -6.01 -3.69 -2.44
C VAL A 406 -4.58 -4.07 -2.08
N ASP A 407 -3.94 -3.26 -1.24
CA ASP A 407 -2.65 -3.53 -0.63
C ASP A 407 -2.78 -3.54 0.90
N LEU A 408 -2.12 -4.52 1.53
CA LEU A 408 -2.13 -4.77 2.97
C LEU A 408 -0.74 -4.61 3.60
N LYS A 409 0.25 -4.07 2.87
CA LYS A 409 1.63 -3.95 3.36
C LYS A 409 1.73 -3.23 4.71
N THR A 410 0.91 -2.22 4.95
CA THR A 410 0.89 -1.43 6.18
C THR A 410 0.10 -2.08 7.31
N GLY A 411 -0.58 -3.21 7.06
CA GLY A 411 -1.55 -3.80 7.98
C GLY A 411 -2.88 -3.04 8.04
N MET A 412 -3.04 -2.02 7.20
CA MET A 412 -4.28 -1.26 6.97
C MET A 412 -4.73 -1.44 5.52
N LEU A 413 -6.00 -1.18 5.23
CA LEU A 413 -6.53 -1.25 3.88
C LEU A 413 -6.05 -0.05 3.05
N THR A 414 -5.11 -0.29 2.14
CA THR A 414 -4.69 0.69 1.15
C THR A 414 -5.33 0.35 -0.18
N ILE A 415 -6.05 1.31 -0.76
CA ILE A 415 -6.74 1.17 -2.04
C ILE A 415 -5.97 1.95 -3.09
N HIS A 416 -5.55 1.27 -4.15
CA HIS A 416 -4.86 1.86 -5.30
C HIS A 416 -5.83 1.98 -6.48
N LEU A 417 -6.02 3.20 -6.94
CA LEU A 417 -6.79 3.56 -8.13
C LEU A 417 -5.83 3.78 -9.31
N GLY A 418 -6.16 3.20 -10.46
CA GLY A 418 -5.49 3.54 -11.72
C GLY A 418 -4.05 3.03 -11.85
N GLN A 419 -3.81 1.73 -11.63
CA GLN A 419 -2.61 1.11 -12.22
C GLN A 419 -2.63 1.23 -13.76
N ASP A 420 -3.83 1.25 -14.35
CA ASP A 420 -4.09 1.79 -15.67
C ASP A 420 -5.29 2.75 -15.65
N GLU A 421 -5.24 3.82 -16.44
CA GLU A 421 -6.31 4.82 -16.56
C GLU A 421 -7.64 4.16 -16.94
N VAL A 422 -7.56 3.14 -17.80
CA VAL A 422 -8.72 2.40 -18.31
C VAL A 422 -9.44 1.61 -17.21
N ASP A 423 -8.68 1.02 -16.28
CA ASP A 423 -9.25 0.14 -15.26
C ASP A 423 -10.06 0.93 -14.23
N CYS A 424 -9.59 2.12 -13.84
CA CYS A 424 -10.26 2.96 -12.85
C CYS A 424 -11.71 3.29 -13.24
N PHE A 425 -11.99 3.43 -14.54
CA PHE A 425 -13.31 3.81 -15.06
C PHE A 425 -14.07 2.64 -15.69
N SER A 426 -13.68 1.40 -15.41
CA SER A 426 -14.34 0.22 -15.95
C SER A 426 -15.69 -0.11 -15.27
N ALA A 427 -15.88 0.27 -14.01
CA ALA A 427 -17.02 -0.12 -13.19
C ALA A 427 -18.23 0.83 -13.33
N TRP A 428 -19.05 0.56 -14.35
CA TRP A 428 -20.36 1.20 -14.53
C TRP A 428 -21.49 0.41 -13.87
N VAL A 429 -22.32 1.09 -13.08
CA VAL A 429 -23.47 0.50 -12.37
C VAL A 429 -24.67 1.44 -12.42
N SER A 430 -25.87 0.93 -12.11
CA SER A 430 -27.02 1.82 -11.91
C SER A 430 -26.88 2.59 -10.59
N ALA A 431 -27.43 3.80 -10.51
CA ALA A 431 -27.46 4.58 -9.27
C ALA A 431 -28.19 3.81 -8.14
N ARG A 432 -29.25 3.07 -8.49
CA ARG A 432 -29.97 2.16 -7.58
C ARG A 432 -29.06 1.08 -6.99
N ASP A 433 -28.32 0.35 -7.82
CA ASP A 433 -27.42 -0.72 -7.38
C ASP A 433 -26.22 -0.16 -6.59
N ALA A 434 -25.81 1.07 -6.91
CA ALA A 434 -24.84 1.84 -6.14
C ALA A 434 -25.42 2.39 -4.82
N GLY A 435 -26.69 2.19 -4.51
CA GLY A 435 -27.32 2.67 -3.27
C GLY A 435 -27.35 4.19 -3.12
N ILE A 436 -27.34 4.93 -4.24
CA ILE A 436 -27.41 6.39 -4.27
C ILE A 436 -28.89 6.81 -4.21
N LYS A 437 -29.32 7.39 -3.09
CA LYS A 437 -30.73 7.72 -2.84
C LYS A 437 -31.19 9.02 -3.50
N ASP A 438 -30.30 10.00 -3.66
CA ASP A 438 -30.65 11.35 -4.11
C ASP A 438 -30.53 11.56 -5.63
N CYS A 439 -30.59 10.48 -6.42
CA CYS A 439 -30.54 10.56 -7.87
C CYS A 439 -31.96 10.71 -8.45
N PRO A 440 -32.25 11.75 -9.28
CA PRO A 440 -33.56 11.94 -9.90
C PRO A 440 -34.00 10.77 -10.78
N GLU A 441 -33.03 10.06 -11.37
CA GLU A 441 -33.24 8.89 -12.22
C GLU A 441 -32.49 7.69 -11.61
N PRO A 442 -33.16 6.80 -10.86
CA PRO A 442 -32.50 5.69 -10.15
C PRO A 442 -31.81 4.68 -11.09
N ASP A 443 -32.22 4.63 -12.35
CA ASP A 443 -31.64 3.74 -13.37
C ASP A 443 -30.53 4.40 -14.21
N SER A 444 -30.21 5.67 -13.91
CA SER A 444 -29.05 6.35 -14.51
C SER A 444 -27.76 5.60 -14.17
N LYS A 445 -26.78 5.71 -15.06
CA LYS A 445 -25.50 5.00 -14.94
C LYS A 445 -24.47 5.89 -14.28
N VAL A 446 -23.85 5.36 -13.22
CA VAL A 446 -22.77 5.99 -12.48
C VAL A 446 -21.50 5.14 -12.56
N ASN A 447 -20.35 5.77 -12.38
CA ASN A 447 -19.06 5.11 -12.43
C ASN A 447 -18.36 5.20 -11.06
N TYR A 448 -18.00 4.06 -10.47
CA TYR A 448 -17.42 4.04 -9.13
C TYR A 448 -16.10 4.81 -9.03
N GLY A 449 -15.19 4.66 -10.00
CA GLY A 449 -13.91 5.36 -9.99
C GLY A 449 -14.07 6.87 -10.07
N LYS A 450 -14.96 7.36 -10.95
CA LYS A 450 -15.28 8.79 -11.06
C LYS A 450 -15.83 9.35 -9.75
N LEU A 451 -16.82 8.68 -9.17
CA LEU A 451 -17.44 9.12 -7.92
C LEU A 451 -16.43 9.19 -6.77
N LEU A 452 -15.58 8.18 -6.63
CA LEU A 452 -14.57 8.16 -5.58
C LEU A 452 -13.53 9.27 -5.78
N LEU A 453 -13.06 9.51 -7.00
CA LEU A 453 -12.09 10.58 -7.29
C LEU A 453 -12.67 11.96 -6.99
N GLN A 454 -13.95 12.18 -7.33
CA GLN A 454 -14.64 13.43 -6.98
C GLN A 454 -14.72 13.63 -5.46
N ALA A 455 -15.03 12.57 -4.70
CA ALA A 455 -15.07 12.66 -3.24
C ALA A 455 -13.68 12.88 -2.62
N LEU A 456 -12.64 12.21 -3.14
CA LEU A 456 -11.26 12.36 -2.65
C LEU A 456 -10.68 13.77 -2.91
N LEU A 457 -11.16 14.46 -3.94
CA LEU A 457 -10.67 15.77 -4.35
C LEU A 457 -11.69 16.89 -4.09
N GLU A 458 -12.73 16.63 -3.28
CA GLU A 458 -13.81 17.56 -2.99
C GLU A 458 -13.31 18.92 -2.46
N HIS A 459 -12.27 18.90 -1.62
CA HIS A 459 -11.73 20.11 -1.00
C HIS A 459 -10.64 20.80 -1.85
N TRP A 460 -10.25 20.23 -3.00
CA TRP A 460 -9.21 20.80 -3.86
C TRP A 460 -9.78 21.93 -4.73
N ARG A 461 -9.24 23.15 -4.56
CA ARG A 461 -9.71 24.37 -5.25
C ARG A 461 -9.29 24.49 -6.72
N GLY A 462 -8.37 23.64 -7.19
CA GLY A 462 -7.91 23.65 -8.58
C GLY A 462 -9.02 23.34 -9.59
N VAL A 463 -10.09 22.69 -9.12
CA VAL A 463 -11.29 22.40 -9.90
C VAL A 463 -12.33 23.45 -9.58
N VAL A 464 -12.66 24.31 -10.55
CA VAL A 464 -13.90 25.09 -10.52
C VAL A 464 -14.95 24.24 -11.22
N PRO A 465 -15.93 23.65 -10.51
CA PRO A 465 -16.99 22.93 -11.18
C PRO A 465 -17.82 23.93 -11.99
N GLU A 466 -17.76 23.87 -13.31
CA GLU A 466 -18.80 24.44 -14.17
C GLU A 466 -20.09 23.67 -13.86
N SER A 467 -20.93 24.23 -12.98
CA SER A 467 -22.34 23.87 -12.75
C SER A 467 -22.67 22.36 -12.62
N GLU A 468 -23.05 21.95 -11.39
CA GLU A 468 -23.69 20.67 -11.05
C GLU A 468 -22.83 19.38 -11.09
N ASN A 469 -21.59 19.41 -10.60
CA ASN A 469 -20.98 18.17 -10.10
C ASN A 469 -21.71 17.75 -8.80
N LYS A 470 -22.78 16.96 -8.93
CA LYS A 470 -23.50 16.39 -7.78
C LYS A 470 -22.59 15.39 -7.06
N ILE A 471 -22.06 15.80 -5.91
CA ILE A 471 -21.38 14.91 -4.98
C ILE A 471 -22.44 14.07 -4.27
N TYR A 472 -22.45 12.76 -4.54
CA TYR A 472 -23.45 11.84 -3.98
C TYR A 472 -23.08 11.30 -2.60
N PHE A 473 -21.80 11.32 -2.25
CA PHE A 473 -21.30 10.95 -0.94
C PHE A 473 -19.95 11.64 -0.69
N THR A 474 -19.57 11.72 0.57
CA THR A 474 -18.28 12.25 0.99
C THR A 474 -17.43 11.13 1.60
N VAL A 475 -16.11 11.28 1.52
CA VAL A 475 -15.15 10.43 2.24
C VAL A 475 -14.76 11.10 3.56
N PRO A 476 -14.32 10.34 4.57
CA PRO A 476 -13.82 10.94 5.80
C PRO A 476 -12.68 11.94 5.54
N THR A 477 -12.73 13.10 6.18
CA THR A 477 -11.78 14.19 5.92
C THR A 477 -10.34 13.83 6.32
N HIS A 478 -10.15 12.89 7.24
CA HIS A 478 -8.84 12.40 7.64
C HIS A 478 -8.27 11.34 6.70
N THR A 479 -9.03 10.86 5.71
CA THR A 479 -8.55 9.85 4.75
C THR A 479 -7.29 10.35 4.04
N PRO A 480 -6.16 9.63 4.13
CA PRO A 480 -4.94 10.03 3.44
C PRO A 480 -5.08 9.83 1.94
N LEU A 481 -4.98 10.90 1.16
CA LEU A 481 -4.83 10.88 -0.29
C LEU A 481 -3.34 10.82 -0.64
N ILE A 482 -2.95 9.83 -1.46
CA ILE A 482 -1.56 9.57 -1.83
C ILE A 482 -1.43 9.55 -3.36
N LEU A 483 -0.55 10.37 -3.89
CA LEU A 483 -0.15 10.39 -5.29
C LEU A 483 1.25 9.78 -5.42
N SER A 484 1.38 8.72 -6.21
CA SER A 484 2.65 7.99 -6.35
C SER A 484 2.89 7.51 -7.77
N GLU A 485 4.14 7.35 -8.17
CA GLU A 485 4.49 6.66 -9.41
C GLU A 485 4.25 5.15 -9.25
N ILE A 486 3.89 4.44 -10.34
CA ILE A 486 3.69 2.97 -10.36
C ILE A 486 4.95 2.15 -9.97
N GLY A 487 6.08 2.79 -9.68
CA GLY A 487 7.30 2.16 -9.13
C GLY A 487 7.55 2.40 -7.64
N GLY A 488 6.59 2.98 -6.89
CA GLY A 488 6.68 3.16 -5.43
C GLY A 488 7.16 4.53 -4.95
N ARG A 489 7.61 5.42 -5.84
CA ARG A 489 8.01 6.78 -5.45
C ARG A 489 6.77 7.63 -5.14
N THR A 490 6.68 8.12 -3.91
CA THR A 490 5.60 9.02 -3.50
C THR A 490 5.87 10.45 -3.97
N LEU A 491 4.91 11.03 -4.68
CA LEU A 491 4.94 12.41 -5.13
C LEU A 491 4.38 13.32 -4.04
N TYR A 492 3.18 13.01 -3.56
CA TYR A 492 2.49 13.82 -2.57
C TYR A 492 1.55 12.98 -1.68
N ARG A 493 1.37 13.40 -0.44
CA ARG A 493 0.43 12.83 0.54
C ARG A 493 -0.25 13.98 1.27
N VAL A 494 -1.57 13.97 1.34
CA VAL A 494 -2.36 14.98 2.05
C VAL A 494 -3.63 14.33 2.60
N PRO A 495 -4.09 14.66 3.82
CA PRO A 495 -5.45 14.34 4.25
C PRO A 495 -6.47 15.04 3.34
N VAL A 496 -7.56 14.36 2.97
CA VAL A 496 -8.58 14.92 2.05
C VAL A 496 -9.10 16.27 2.54
N GLY A 497 -9.34 16.43 3.85
CA GLY A 497 -9.82 17.68 4.46
C GLY A 497 -8.85 18.87 4.39
N GLU A 498 -7.56 18.62 4.18
CA GLU A 498 -6.53 19.66 4.11
C GLU A 498 -6.21 20.07 2.66
N ALA A 499 -6.73 19.36 1.66
CA ALA A 499 -6.43 19.59 0.23
C ALA A 499 -6.74 21.01 -0.29
N GLY A 500 -7.50 21.81 0.45
CA GLY A 500 -7.87 23.18 0.11
C GLY A 500 -6.88 24.26 0.58
N GLY A 501 -5.82 23.90 1.32
CA GLY A 501 -4.78 24.85 1.74
C GLY A 501 -3.97 25.41 0.56
N ASP A 502 -3.38 26.60 0.71
CA ASP A 502 -2.71 27.28 -0.40
C ASP A 502 -1.48 26.50 -0.91
N THR A 503 -0.72 25.91 0.03
CA THR A 503 0.43 25.05 -0.27
C THR A 503 0.02 23.73 -0.89
N GLU A 504 -1.02 23.11 -0.34
CA GLU A 504 -1.58 21.83 -0.76
C GLU A 504 -2.14 21.95 -2.17
N ASN A 505 -2.89 23.02 -2.44
CA ASN A 505 -3.47 23.32 -3.74
C ASN A 505 -2.40 23.51 -4.82
N ALA A 506 -1.32 24.24 -4.52
CA ALA A 506 -0.21 24.41 -5.45
C ALA A 506 0.46 23.07 -5.78
N LEU A 507 0.69 22.21 -4.78
CA LEU A 507 1.29 20.89 -4.97
C LEU A 507 0.35 19.93 -5.71
N LEU A 508 -0.96 19.98 -5.45
CA LEU A 508 -1.95 19.18 -6.17
C LEU A 508 -2.03 19.59 -7.65
N ASN A 509 -2.01 20.89 -7.96
CA ASN A 509 -1.95 21.38 -9.34
C ASN A 509 -0.74 20.86 -10.12
N GLU A 510 0.39 20.61 -9.44
CA GLU A 510 1.60 20.06 -10.07
C GLU A 510 1.61 18.53 -10.16
N THR A 511 0.93 17.83 -9.24
CA THR A 511 1.10 16.39 -9.03
C THR A 511 -0.09 15.55 -9.48
N VAL A 512 -1.30 16.09 -9.52
CA VAL A 512 -2.49 15.38 -9.99
C VAL A 512 -2.33 15.07 -11.48
N PRO A 513 -2.49 13.81 -11.90
CA PRO A 513 -2.29 13.43 -13.29
C PRO A 513 -3.46 13.91 -14.18
N SER A 514 -3.16 14.16 -15.45
CA SER A 514 -4.12 14.71 -16.41
C SER A 514 -5.37 13.84 -16.64
N TRP A 515 -5.27 12.52 -16.43
CA TRP A 515 -6.42 11.62 -16.54
C TRP A 515 -7.44 11.82 -15.41
N VAL A 516 -7.01 12.33 -14.27
CA VAL A 516 -7.91 12.71 -13.16
C VAL A 516 -8.53 14.06 -13.47
N THR A 517 -7.75 15.04 -13.91
CA THR A 517 -8.26 16.40 -14.20
C THR A 517 -9.26 16.38 -15.35
N SER A 518 -9.00 15.65 -16.44
CA SER A 518 -9.91 15.57 -17.60
C SER A 518 -11.31 15.04 -17.23
N ILE A 519 -11.40 14.15 -16.25
CA ILE A 519 -12.68 13.56 -15.85
C ILE A 519 -13.46 14.46 -14.91
N ILE A 520 -12.75 15.27 -14.11
CA ILE A 520 -13.38 16.25 -13.23
C ILE A 520 -13.80 17.50 -14.02
N GLU A 521 -12.98 17.95 -14.98
CA GLU A 521 -13.18 19.15 -15.79
C GLU A 521 -14.13 18.92 -16.98
N ASP A 522 -13.88 17.93 -17.84
CA ASP A 522 -14.65 17.77 -19.09
C ASP A 522 -15.99 17.04 -18.91
N ASN A 523 -16.33 16.65 -17.67
CA ASN A 523 -17.41 15.72 -17.35
C ASN A 523 -17.40 14.49 -18.29
N CYS A 524 -16.22 14.11 -18.80
CA CYS A 524 -16.05 13.05 -19.77
C CYS A 524 -16.47 11.74 -19.11
N ASN A 525 -17.68 11.29 -19.41
CA ASN A 525 -18.12 9.96 -19.03
C ASN A 525 -17.21 8.98 -19.77
N GLY A 526 -16.35 8.29 -19.02
CA GLY A 526 -15.44 7.27 -19.57
C GLY A 526 -16.17 6.37 -20.56
N LYS A 527 -15.47 5.89 -21.59
CA LYS A 527 -16.11 5.13 -22.68
C LYS A 527 -16.80 3.89 -22.10
N PHE A 528 -18.09 3.74 -22.39
CA PHE A 528 -18.81 2.51 -22.03
C PHE A 528 -18.15 1.30 -22.66
N ILE A 529 -17.99 0.25 -21.86
CA ILE A 529 -17.46 -1.03 -22.32
C ILE A 529 -18.56 -1.72 -23.13
N LYS A 530 -18.23 -2.18 -24.34
CA LYS A 530 -19.17 -2.87 -25.23
C LYS A 530 -18.85 -4.35 -25.31
N ILE A 531 -19.90 -5.18 -25.27
CA ILE A 531 -19.84 -6.62 -25.50
C ILE A 531 -20.42 -6.91 -26.88
N GLN A 532 -19.68 -7.72 -27.65
CA GLN A 532 -20.18 -8.33 -28.88
C GLN A 532 -20.81 -9.68 -28.54
N PHE A 533 -21.98 -9.95 -29.09
CA PHE A 533 -22.70 -11.19 -28.87
C PHE A 533 -23.51 -11.62 -30.10
N TYR A 534 -23.79 -12.91 -30.20
CA TYR A 534 -24.65 -13.50 -31.21
C TYR A 534 -26.01 -13.82 -30.61
N LEU A 535 -27.05 -13.56 -31.39
CA LEU A 535 -28.43 -13.90 -31.04
C LEU A 535 -28.98 -14.90 -32.05
N GLN A 536 -29.49 -16.03 -31.57
CA GLN A 536 -30.00 -17.10 -32.42
C GLN A 536 -31.34 -17.67 -31.89
N PRO A 537 -32.22 -18.16 -32.77
CA PRO A 537 -33.43 -18.85 -32.32
C PRO A 537 -33.06 -20.18 -31.66
N HIS A 538 -33.74 -20.52 -30.56
CA HIS A 538 -33.63 -21.83 -29.94
C HIS A 538 -34.20 -22.91 -30.88
N SER A 539 -33.67 -24.14 -30.81
CA SER A 539 -34.10 -25.27 -31.65
C SER A 539 -35.58 -25.63 -31.51
N SER A 540 -36.22 -25.21 -30.42
CA SER A 540 -37.64 -25.41 -30.11
C SER A 540 -38.58 -24.36 -30.70
N VAL A 541 -38.07 -23.31 -31.37
CA VAL A 541 -38.92 -22.26 -31.96
C VAL A 541 -39.62 -22.80 -33.21
N PRO A 542 -40.96 -22.78 -33.28
CA PRO A 542 -41.68 -23.29 -34.45
C PRO A 542 -41.29 -22.56 -35.74
N VAL A 543 -40.95 -23.33 -36.78
CA VAL A 543 -40.48 -22.82 -38.09
C VAL A 543 -41.48 -21.84 -38.74
N HIS A 544 -42.77 -21.95 -38.43
CA HIS A 544 -43.81 -21.05 -38.94
C HIS A 544 -43.74 -19.61 -38.38
N LEU A 545 -43.04 -19.40 -37.27
CA LEU A 545 -42.76 -18.07 -36.68
C LEU A 545 -41.45 -17.47 -37.20
N LEU A 546 -40.60 -18.25 -37.89
CA LEU A 546 -39.30 -17.84 -38.43
C LEU A 546 -39.39 -17.45 -39.93
N LYS A 547 -40.56 -16.98 -40.39
CA LYS A 547 -40.88 -16.79 -41.82
C LYS A 547 -40.09 -15.70 -42.54
N GLN A 548 -39.43 -14.79 -41.83
CA GLN A 548 -38.50 -13.81 -42.44
C GLN A 548 -37.07 -14.37 -42.46
N ASP A 549 -36.37 -14.26 -43.60
CA ASP A 549 -34.98 -14.75 -43.79
C ASP A 549 -33.96 -14.15 -42.80
N ARG A 550 -34.31 -13.05 -42.12
CA ARG A 550 -33.50 -12.40 -41.07
C ARG A 550 -33.52 -13.13 -39.72
N LEU A 551 -34.51 -14.00 -39.48
CA LEU A 551 -34.66 -14.76 -38.23
C LEU A 551 -34.03 -16.17 -38.29
N LYS A 552 -33.53 -16.59 -39.45
CA LYS A 552 -32.90 -17.90 -39.68
C LYS A 552 -31.38 -17.91 -39.44
N LYS A 553 -30.73 -16.74 -39.41
CA LYS A 553 -29.27 -16.62 -39.30
C LYS A 553 -28.90 -15.99 -37.95
N PRO A 554 -27.81 -16.43 -37.31
CA PRO A 554 -27.32 -15.81 -36.08
C PRO A 554 -27.01 -14.34 -36.34
N GLU A 555 -27.62 -13.47 -35.55
CA GLU A 555 -27.42 -12.02 -35.66
C GLU A 555 -26.26 -11.60 -34.76
N ARG A 556 -25.30 -10.84 -35.30
CA ARG A 556 -24.22 -10.25 -34.52
C ARG A 556 -24.64 -8.87 -34.02
N LEU A 557 -24.69 -8.72 -32.70
CA LEU A 557 -25.06 -7.48 -32.01
C LEU A 557 -23.90 -6.96 -31.16
N VAL A 558 -23.89 -5.65 -30.92
CA VAL A 558 -22.93 -4.99 -30.04
C VAL A 558 -23.70 -4.06 -29.13
N ALA A 559 -23.54 -4.24 -27.82
CA ALA A 559 -24.27 -3.46 -26.83
C ALA A 559 -23.35 -3.16 -25.63
N ASN A 560 -23.73 -2.21 -24.78
CA ASN A 560 -22.99 -1.95 -23.54
C ASN A 560 -23.03 -3.20 -22.63
N ASP A 561 -21.94 -3.42 -21.90
CA ASP A 561 -21.74 -4.59 -21.05
C ASP A 561 -22.80 -4.74 -19.93
N PHE A 562 -23.29 -3.61 -19.42
CA PHE A 562 -24.30 -3.50 -18.36
C PHE A 562 -25.75 -3.60 -18.84
N ILE A 563 -26.00 -3.91 -20.13
CA ILE A 563 -27.37 -4.08 -20.63
C ILE A 563 -28.01 -5.33 -20.02
N GLN A 564 -29.25 -5.18 -19.55
CA GLN A 564 -30.05 -6.27 -18.99
C GLN A 564 -30.61 -7.18 -20.08
N CYS A 565 -30.76 -8.47 -19.76
CA CYS A 565 -31.37 -9.46 -20.64
C CYS A 565 -32.78 -9.05 -21.06
N ARG A 566 -33.55 -8.39 -20.18
CA ARG A 566 -34.87 -7.84 -20.49
C ARG A 566 -34.85 -6.91 -21.72
N LYS A 567 -33.85 -6.04 -21.87
CA LYS A 567 -33.74 -5.14 -23.03
C LYS A 567 -33.41 -5.89 -24.32
N VAL A 568 -32.69 -7.01 -24.21
CA VAL A 568 -32.44 -7.90 -25.36
C VAL A 568 -33.74 -8.61 -25.75
N ALA A 569 -34.56 -9.01 -24.77
CA ALA A 569 -35.89 -9.57 -25.02
C ALA A 569 -36.85 -8.53 -25.65
N GLU A 570 -36.84 -7.28 -25.20
CA GLU A 570 -37.57 -6.16 -25.82
C GLU A 570 -37.17 -5.96 -27.30
N HIS A 571 -35.88 -5.99 -27.61
CA HIS A 571 -35.38 -5.91 -29.00
C HIS A 571 -35.87 -7.08 -29.87
N ILE A 572 -35.98 -8.29 -29.31
CA ILE A 572 -36.57 -9.44 -30.02
C ILE A 572 -38.06 -9.21 -30.25
N LEU A 573 -38.78 -8.70 -29.25
CA LEU A 573 -40.22 -8.42 -29.35
C LEU A 573 -40.51 -7.38 -30.42
N GLU A 574 -39.76 -6.27 -30.44
CA GLU A 574 -39.89 -5.22 -31.46
C GLU A 574 -39.64 -5.77 -32.86
N LYS A 575 -38.64 -6.66 -33.03
CA LYS A 575 -38.39 -7.31 -34.32
C LYS A 575 -39.46 -8.32 -34.72
N LEU A 576 -40.10 -8.99 -33.76
CA LEU A 576 -41.21 -9.92 -34.02
C LEU A 576 -42.52 -9.18 -34.34
N LEU A 577 -42.75 -8.00 -33.75
CA LEU A 577 -43.92 -7.16 -33.97
C LEU A 577 -43.77 -6.18 -35.14
N GLY A 578 -42.53 -5.86 -35.54
CA GLY A 578 -42.20 -4.90 -36.59
C GLY A 578 -42.35 -5.45 -38.01
N ASP A 579 -43.60 -5.68 -38.43
CA ASP A 579 -43.99 -5.64 -39.84
C ASP A 579 -45.39 -5.01 -39.95
N GLY A 580 -45.42 -3.68 -40.05
CA GLY A 580 -46.68 -2.92 -40.10
C GLY A 580 -46.52 -1.41 -40.14
N ASN A 581 -45.56 -0.87 -40.92
CA ASN A 581 -45.71 0.37 -41.69
C ASN A 581 -44.38 0.86 -42.24
N ALA A 582 -44.16 0.63 -43.53
CA ALA A 582 -43.34 1.49 -44.37
C ALA A 582 -44.03 1.65 -45.74
N SER A 583 -44.71 2.80 -45.89
CA SER A 583 -45.00 3.53 -47.12
C SER A 583 -45.81 2.86 -48.25
N SER A 584 -47.10 3.20 -48.32
CA SER A 584 -47.80 3.53 -49.57
C SER A 584 -48.96 4.50 -49.28
N PRO A 585 -49.04 5.69 -49.91
CA PRO A 585 -50.16 6.59 -49.72
C PRO A 585 -51.29 6.21 -50.69
N GLY A 586 -52.42 5.76 -50.16
CA GLY A 586 -53.64 5.63 -50.93
C GLY A 586 -54.55 4.49 -50.50
N ALA A 587 -55.84 4.82 -50.42
CA ALA A 587 -57.03 3.99 -50.28
C ALA A 587 -57.62 3.83 -48.88
N ASP A 588 -58.91 4.16 -48.86
CA ASP A 588 -59.89 4.24 -47.79
C ASP A 588 -60.03 3.01 -46.89
N GLY A 589 -60.68 3.25 -45.76
CA GLY A 589 -60.70 2.37 -44.60
C GLY A 589 -61.46 1.06 -44.76
N ASP A 590 -61.04 0.09 -43.94
CA ASP A 590 -61.82 -1.06 -43.54
C ASP A 590 -61.51 -1.40 -42.06
N PRO A 591 -62.46 -1.26 -41.11
CA PRO A 591 -62.24 -1.53 -39.70
C PRO A 591 -62.51 -3.01 -39.40
N SER A 592 -61.60 -3.90 -39.79
CA SER A 592 -61.69 -5.32 -39.42
C SER A 592 -60.35 -6.07 -39.41
N LEU A 593 -59.30 -5.47 -38.84
CA LEU A 593 -58.06 -6.20 -38.49
C LEU A 593 -57.96 -6.37 -36.96
N PRO A 594 -57.74 -7.59 -36.44
CA PRO A 594 -57.62 -7.81 -35.02
C PRO A 594 -56.39 -7.07 -34.46
N SER A 595 -56.67 -6.29 -33.43
CA SER A 595 -55.74 -5.60 -32.55
C SER A 595 -54.51 -6.45 -32.18
N SER A 596 -53.33 -5.86 -32.39
CA SER A 596 -52.08 -6.06 -31.63
C SER A 596 -51.86 -7.47 -31.06
N ASN A 597 -51.01 -8.26 -31.71
CA ASN A 597 -50.45 -9.50 -31.17
C ASN A 597 -50.03 -9.30 -29.70
N GLY A 598 -50.79 -9.86 -28.76
CA GLY A 598 -50.65 -9.65 -27.30
C GLY A 598 -49.44 -10.33 -26.67
N TYR A 599 -48.27 -10.23 -27.31
CA TYR A 599 -47.00 -10.68 -26.75
C TYR A 599 -46.40 -9.59 -25.87
N ASN A 600 -46.12 -9.93 -24.62
CA ASN A 600 -45.35 -9.10 -23.71
C ASN A 600 -43.90 -9.62 -23.66
N VAL A 601 -42.97 -8.82 -23.15
CA VAL A 601 -41.55 -9.17 -22.94
C VAL A 601 -41.42 -10.47 -22.14
N ASP A 602 -42.34 -10.73 -21.22
CA ASP A 602 -42.40 -11.94 -20.40
C ASP A 602 -42.64 -13.23 -21.20
N HIS A 603 -43.07 -13.12 -22.47
CA HIS A 603 -43.24 -14.27 -23.37
C HIS A 603 -41.97 -14.62 -24.14
N ILE A 604 -40.88 -13.88 -23.95
CA ILE A 604 -39.59 -14.13 -24.58
C ILE A 604 -38.63 -14.61 -23.51
N GLU A 605 -38.16 -15.83 -23.66
CA GLU A 605 -37.16 -16.39 -22.77
C GLU A 605 -35.80 -16.43 -23.47
N LEU A 606 -34.81 -15.88 -22.79
CA LEU A 606 -33.42 -15.92 -23.20
C LEU A 606 -32.69 -17.05 -22.47
N SER A 607 -31.85 -17.79 -23.19
CA SER A 607 -30.99 -18.82 -22.64
C SER A 607 -29.55 -18.70 -23.14
N CYS A 608 -28.61 -19.15 -22.34
CA CYS A 608 -27.19 -19.26 -22.69
C CYS A 608 -26.69 -20.62 -22.19
N ASN A 609 -26.01 -21.41 -23.04
CA ASN A 609 -25.58 -22.78 -22.70
C ASN A 609 -26.71 -23.65 -22.11
N GLU A 610 -27.91 -23.62 -22.72
CA GLU A 610 -29.11 -24.34 -22.26
C GLU A 610 -29.66 -23.90 -20.87
N GLN A 611 -29.10 -22.85 -20.27
CA GLN A 611 -29.59 -22.28 -19.00
C GLN A 611 -30.45 -21.05 -19.27
N VAL A 612 -31.65 -21.01 -18.68
CA VAL A 612 -32.56 -19.87 -18.72
C VAL A 612 -31.97 -18.68 -17.94
N LEU A 613 -32.00 -17.50 -18.55
CA LEU A 613 -31.46 -16.27 -17.98
C LEU A 613 -32.52 -15.49 -17.22
N ASP A 614 -32.14 -14.94 -16.07
CA ASP A 614 -32.96 -13.95 -15.35
C ASP A 614 -33.04 -12.65 -16.19
N PRO A 615 -34.24 -12.11 -16.47
CA PRO A 615 -34.40 -10.85 -17.20
C PRO A 615 -33.61 -9.66 -16.61
N TYR A 616 -33.36 -9.66 -15.29
CA TYR A 616 -32.64 -8.58 -14.60
C TYR A 616 -31.12 -8.73 -14.62
N MET A 617 -30.59 -9.87 -15.07
CA MET A 617 -29.13 -10.06 -15.25
C MET A 617 -28.60 -9.22 -16.40
N ASP A 618 -27.40 -8.67 -16.21
CA ASP A 618 -26.68 -7.96 -17.27
C ASP A 618 -25.80 -8.90 -18.13
N LEU A 619 -25.52 -8.49 -19.37
CA LEU A 619 -24.77 -9.30 -20.34
C LEU A 619 -23.37 -9.68 -19.83
N ARG A 620 -22.72 -8.80 -19.07
CA ARG A 620 -21.41 -9.08 -18.47
C ARG A 620 -21.48 -10.17 -17.39
N THR A 621 -22.54 -10.21 -16.58
CA THR A 621 -22.76 -11.29 -15.60
C THR A 621 -23.04 -12.61 -16.29
N VAL A 622 -23.86 -12.61 -17.35
CA VAL A 622 -24.11 -13.79 -18.18
C VAL A 622 -22.81 -14.29 -18.81
N LYS A 623 -22.02 -13.39 -19.40
CA LYS A 623 -20.72 -13.73 -20.01
C LYS A 623 -19.75 -14.32 -18.98
N HIS A 624 -19.69 -13.75 -17.78
CA HIS A 624 -18.75 -14.18 -16.76
C HIS A 624 -19.14 -15.51 -16.09
N PHE A 625 -20.40 -15.66 -15.67
CA PHE A 625 -20.84 -16.80 -14.87
C PHE A 625 -21.46 -17.96 -15.65
N ILE A 626 -22.05 -17.72 -16.83
CA ILE A 626 -22.81 -18.74 -17.57
C ILE A 626 -22.07 -19.16 -18.83
N TRP A 627 -21.60 -18.19 -19.62
CA TRP A 627 -20.88 -18.45 -20.87
C TRP A 627 -19.51 -19.09 -20.62
N LYS A 628 -18.70 -18.51 -19.71
CA LYS A 628 -17.37 -19.00 -19.30
C LYS A 628 -16.38 -19.28 -20.45
N SER A 629 -16.59 -18.68 -21.63
CA SER A 629 -15.70 -18.80 -22.79
C SER A 629 -15.12 -17.43 -23.18
N SER A 630 -13.92 -17.44 -23.77
CA SER A 630 -13.27 -16.25 -24.32
C SER A 630 -13.87 -15.80 -25.66
N SER A 631 -14.65 -16.66 -26.32
CA SER A 631 -15.39 -16.33 -27.53
C SER A 631 -16.54 -15.34 -27.27
N ASP A 632 -17.06 -14.75 -28.35
CA ASP A 632 -18.23 -13.89 -28.30
C ASP A 632 -19.42 -14.64 -27.67
N LEU A 633 -20.18 -13.93 -26.83
CA LEU A 633 -21.32 -14.49 -26.10
C LEU A 633 -22.39 -14.96 -27.11
N ILE A 634 -22.99 -16.13 -26.91
CA ILE A 634 -24.10 -16.62 -27.73
C ILE A 634 -25.35 -16.73 -26.86
N LEU A 635 -26.41 -16.02 -27.27
CA LEU A 635 -27.71 -16.05 -26.64
C LEU A 635 -28.71 -16.74 -27.57
N SER A 636 -29.45 -17.70 -27.02
CA SER A 636 -30.57 -18.35 -27.68
C SER A 636 -31.87 -17.74 -27.16
N TYR A 637 -32.88 -17.56 -28.00
CA TYR A 637 -34.21 -17.11 -27.56
C TYR A 637 -35.30 -18.09 -27.94
N ARG A 638 -36.31 -18.23 -27.07
CA ARG A 638 -37.54 -18.97 -27.33
C ARG A 638 -38.77 -18.12 -27.04
N ILE A 639 -39.84 -18.33 -27.82
CA ILE A 639 -41.13 -17.69 -27.59
C ILE A 639 -41.99 -18.68 -26.82
N ILE A 640 -42.44 -18.29 -25.63
CA ILE A 640 -43.37 -19.06 -24.82
C ILE A 640 -44.78 -18.74 -25.32
N ALA A 641 -45.51 -19.77 -25.76
CA ALA A 641 -46.91 -19.64 -26.12
C ALA A 641 -47.76 -19.47 -24.84
N LYS A 642 -48.88 -18.77 -24.98
CA LYS A 642 -49.86 -18.51 -23.91
C LYS A 642 -50.28 -19.76 -23.15
#